data_AF-F9D134-F1
#
_entry.id   AF-F9D134-F1
#
_cell.length_a   1.000
_cell.length_b   1.000
_cell.length_c   1.000
_cell.angle_alpha   90.00
_cell.angle_beta   90.00
_cell.angle_gamma   90.00
#
_symmetry.space_group_name_H-M   'P 1'
#
loop_
_entity.id
_entity.type
_entity.pdbx_description
1 polymer ?
#
loop_
_entity_poly.entity_id
_entity_poly.type
_entity_poly.pdbx_seq_one_letter_code
_entity_poly.pdbx_strand_id
1 'polypeptide(L)'
;MRKIYMKSLLVAAGLTLSASSFAQTVLLDYGTPTGTALETETWTTSEGSTLTTEEVGAISSSDGLETWAEEGKAIKYTSPKNGSGSSTVTIAPTANSILTFEAVWAPGASTGRSGNRNFLQLGDVKIESRGQDKAAYIALGDDGVAANLTKLPHLSAETRSNYWWKVNVTVNQATGAIDYAIASTSGKSDAGTLSKPDGSYTVVGIGFTRGGRTVTSNNSLRSILVSERTQSVTTVNYTINYNYNGATLNHVDGTAAVGATVTAENPVVIGEQKYYAVDDAATSLVLAEGENVLNVELRLPKVSPYVVKNSFGDIIASGSYTEGDDAVTVAWSKYVQHDGEWYACDETSYSMAVSGEVDKTVAYSEKADIACFVESSALTWSAGAPVATLNDAKYSAGSAARLGAHSYCCTPAFESAGVYSLAVPYMNQNSTDGTIQICTRDAEGNLSETGLSLVGAARSSGVMTAEGIVIPAGCSLVLNNTTEYNSNVYMDYVVLAKTPAPTVAIPAASKLASYSNAQAVTVPEDVTIYIATAIDENSVTLVKVEGKVVPANTGVILYSAEAGEKTLAFGGEAVADFSANQLKATAAVAVKASGAEYALVKGEQSFAKVAADVEIPANKAYIAAAAGAKLTVDFGQTTGLDKVQAKAHAGEESVYNLSGQQVDSAYKGIVIKGGKKFIVK
;
A
#
# COMPACT_ATOMS: atom_id res chain seq x y z
N MET A 1 30.52 56.41 1.53
CA MET A 1 29.74 57.37 2.33
C MET A 1 28.34 57.51 1.74
N ARG A 2 27.33 56.92 2.40
CA ARG A 2 25.91 57.28 2.32
C ARG A 2 25.31 56.88 3.67
N LYS A 3 24.87 57.87 4.44
CA LYS A 3 24.15 57.70 5.72
C LYS A 3 22.73 57.24 5.42
N ILE A 4 22.23 56.23 6.13
CA ILE A 4 20.79 56.01 6.32
C ILE A 4 20.59 55.75 7.82
N TYR A 5 19.70 56.56 8.39
CA TYR A 5 19.27 56.60 9.78
C TYR A 5 18.43 55.36 10.14
N MET A 6 18.63 54.79 11.34
CA MET A 6 17.57 54.07 12.05
C MET A 6 17.14 54.90 13.27
N LYS A 7 15.88 55.33 13.24
CA LYS A 7 15.18 56.00 14.32
C LYS A 7 14.91 54.99 15.43
N SER A 8 15.26 55.35 16.64
CA SER A 8 14.71 54.81 17.87
C SER A 8 13.20 54.99 17.87
N LEU A 9 12.44 53.89 17.81
CA LEU A 9 11.00 53.90 18.04
C LEU A 9 10.76 53.55 19.50
N LEU A 10 10.68 54.59 20.32
CA LEU A 10 10.14 54.54 21.67
C LEU A 10 8.62 54.37 21.53
N VAL A 11 8.09 53.18 21.76
CA VAL A 11 6.64 52.98 21.90
C VAL A 11 6.27 53.33 23.33
N ALA A 12 5.79 54.55 23.52
CA ALA A 12 5.11 54.98 24.72
C ALA A 12 3.70 54.35 24.75
N ALA A 13 3.49 53.36 25.61
CA ALA A 13 2.15 52.99 26.05
C ALA A 13 1.73 54.01 27.11
N GLY A 14 0.77 54.88 26.77
CA GLY A 14 0.15 55.78 27.71
C GLY A 14 -0.67 54.99 28.72
N LEU A 15 -0.13 54.80 29.93
CA LEU A 15 -0.91 54.51 31.13
C LEU A 15 -1.05 55.80 31.92
N THR A 16 -2.27 56.32 31.98
CA THR A 16 -2.66 57.34 32.96
C THR A 16 -2.42 56.80 34.36
N LEU A 17 -1.48 57.43 35.07
CA LEU A 17 -1.17 57.19 36.48
C LEU A 17 -2.37 57.54 37.35
N SER A 18 -3.02 56.54 37.95
CA SER A 18 -3.67 56.68 39.24
C SER A 18 -2.86 55.87 40.26
N ALA A 19 -2.24 56.57 41.19
CA ALA A 19 -1.43 56.01 42.25
C ALA A 19 -2.24 55.10 43.18
N SER A 20 -1.70 53.91 43.45
CA SER A 20 -1.49 53.30 44.78
C SER A 20 -1.70 51.78 44.74
N SER A 21 -0.63 51.01 44.86
CA SER A 21 -0.50 49.90 45.81
C SER A 21 0.81 49.16 45.59
N PHE A 22 1.39 48.71 46.69
CA PHE A 22 2.72 48.10 46.79
C PHE A 22 2.83 46.85 45.91
N ALA A 23 3.86 46.78 45.07
CA ALA A 23 4.28 45.54 44.43
C ALA A 23 4.85 44.60 45.52
N GLN A 24 4.26 43.43 45.70
CA GLN A 24 4.92 42.34 46.42
C GLN A 24 5.73 41.56 45.39
N THR A 25 7.04 41.81 45.33
CA THR A 25 7.94 41.08 44.45
C THR A 25 8.23 39.71 45.07
N VAL A 26 7.81 38.62 44.43
CA VAL A 26 8.34 37.28 44.72
C VAL A 26 9.65 37.14 43.93
N LEU A 27 10.74 37.65 44.51
CA LEU A 27 12.08 37.56 43.93
C LEU A 27 12.62 36.12 44.03
N LEU A 28 12.90 35.52 42.87
CA LEU A 28 13.60 34.25 42.72
C LEU A 28 14.88 34.52 41.91
N ASP A 29 16.01 34.77 42.56
CA ASP A 29 17.24 35.24 41.90
C ASP A 29 18.49 34.50 42.41
N TYR A 30 19.29 33.96 41.49
CA TYR A 30 20.59 33.35 41.80
C TYR A 30 21.73 34.37 41.53
N GLY A 31 21.94 35.29 42.48
CA GLY A 31 23.12 36.19 42.57
C GLY A 31 22.82 37.63 43.07
N THR A 32 22.91 37.85 44.39
CA THR A 32 22.29 38.90 45.25
C THR A 32 22.91 40.33 45.27
N PRO A 33 22.23 41.40 45.79
CA PRO A 33 21.47 41.46 47.06
C PRO A 33 20.08 42.09 47.00
N THR A 34 19.04 41.25 47.03
CA THR A 34 17.92 41.25 48.01
C THR A 34 16.87 40.14 47.75
N GLY A 35 17.05 39.26 46.75
CA GLY A 35 16.14 38.13 46.45
C GLY A 35 16.63 36.76 46.92
N THR A 36 15.71 35.81 47.12
CA THR A 36 16.00 34.42 47.55
C THR A 36 16.50 33.58 46.37
N ALA A 37 17.59 32.83 46.55
CA ALA A 37 18.18 31.98 45.51
C ALA A 37 17.31 30.76 45.16
N LEU A 38 17.22 30.43 43.87
CA LEU A 38 16.52 29.24 43.34
C LEU A 38 17.31 27.96 43.60
N GLU A 39 17.60 27.62 44.86
CA GLU A 39 18.38 26.41 45.17
C GLU A 39 17.70 25.16 44.57
N THR A 40 18.50 24.23 44.03
CA THR A 40 17.98 23.00 43.40
C THR A 40 17.03 22.20 44.30
N GLU A 41 17.13 22.39 45.61
CA GLU A 41 16.30 21.76 46.65
C GLU A 41 14.85 22.28 46.65
N THR A 42 14.59 23.46 46.07
CA THR A 42 13.25 24.06 45.95
C THR A 42 12.44 23.52 44.78
N TRP A 43 13.09 22.78 43.86
CA TRP A 43 12.47 22.26 42.65
C TRP A 43 12.01 20.81 42.83
N THR A 44 10.75 20.55 42.51
CA THR A 44 10.22 19.18 42.46
C THR A 44 10.59 18.54 41.12
N THR A 45 11.36 17.46 41.15
CA THR A 45 11.91 16.82 39.94
C THR A 45 11.26 15.46 39.66
N SER A 46 10.86 15.24 38.41
CA SER A 46 10.29 13.97 37.93
C SER A 46 11.24 12.77 38.15
N GLU A 47 10.67 11.60 38.49
CA GLU A 47 11.41 10.39 38.84
C GLU A 47 12.39 9.94 37.75
N GLY A 48 13.66 9.75 38.12
CA GLY A 48 14.72 9.32 37.21
C GLY A 48 15.30 10.42 36.32
N SER A 49 14.95 11.67 36.57
CA SER A 49 15.63 12.85 36.01
C SER A 49 16.50 13.52 37.08
N THR A 50 17.48 14.29 36.66
CA THR A 50 18.41 14.97 37.54
C THR A 50 18.43 16.47 37.28
N LEU A 51 18.48 17.23 38.36
CA LEU A 51 18.68 18.67 38.36
C LEU A 51 20.06 18.92 38.97
N THR A 52 20.94 19.57 38.22
CA THR A 52 22.33 19.84 38.63
C THR A 52 22.66 21.31 38.45
N THR A 53 23.70 21.81 39.10
CA THR A 53 24.23 23.16 38.85
C THR A 53 25.51 23.08 38.01
N GLU A 54 25.65 23.99 37.05
CA GLU A 54 26.86 24.16 36.24
C GLU A 54 27.31 25.61 36.24
N GLU A 55 28.62 25.87 36.24
CA GLU A 55 29.17 27.22 36.10
C GLU A 55 29.04 27.70 34.65
N VAL A 56 28.55 28.92 34.47
CA VAL A 56 28.34 29.55 33.17
C VAL A 56 28.89 30.97 33.22
N GLY A 57 29.64 31.36 32.18
CA GLY A 57 30.11 32.74 32.01
C GLY A 57 28.97 33.75 31.85
N ALA A 58 29.30 35.03 31.82
CA ALA A 58 28.31 36.07 31.56
C ALA A 58 27.62 35.86 30.19
N ILE A 59 26.30 36.03 30.17
CA ILE A 59 25.47 35.87 28.98
C ILE A 59 25.04 37.27 28.56
N SER A 60 25.33 37.62 27.31
CA SER A 60 25.02 38.93 26.75
C SER A 60 24.28 38.81 25.43
N SER A 61 23.55 39.86 25.07
CA SER A 61 23.01 40.09 23.73
C SER A 61 24.05 39.89 22.63
N SER A 62 23.59 39.59 21.41
CA SER A 62 24.46 39.27 20.27
C SER A 62 25.41 40.40 19.86
N ASP A 63 25.05 41.65 20.15
CA ASP A 63 25.88 42.83 19.90
C ASP A 63 26.79 43.18 21.08
N GLY A 64 26.66 42.47 22.21
CA GLY A 64 27.40 42.70 23.44
C GLY A 64 27.03 43.99 24.17
N LEU A 65 25.94 44.67 23.80
CA LEU A 65 25.55 45.95 24.40
C LEU A 65 24.76 45.80 25.69
N GLU A 66 24.11 44.65 25.88
CA GLU A 66 23.29 44.33 27.04
C GLU A 66 23.73 43.00 27.64
N THR A 67 24.14 43.01 28.92
CA THR A 67 24.34 41.81 29.72
C THR A 67 22.99 41.29 30.21
N TRP A 68 22.67 40.05 29.87
CA TRP A 68 21.40 39.39 30.26
C TRP A 68 21.51 38.65 31.59
N ALA A 69 22.68 38.08 31.88
CA ALA A 69 23.01 37.50 33.16
C ALA A 69 24.52 37.57 33.39
N GLU A 70 24.95 37.92 34.61
CA GLU A 70 26.35 37.88 35.02
C GLU A 70 26.86 36.43 35.13
N GLU A 71 28.18 36.26 35.19
CA GLU A 71 28.82 34.96 35.44
C GLU A 71 28.28 34.32 36.73
N GLY A 72 28.03 33.01 36.68
CA GLY A 72 27.56 32.24 37.83
C GLY A 72 26.90 30.91 37.45
N LYS A 73 26.13 30.34 38.37
CA LYS A 73 25.56 29.00 38.19
C LYS A 73 24.27 29.03 37.39
N ALA A 74 24.10 28.04 36.51
CA ALA A 74 22.83 27.69 35.88
C ALA A 74 22.35 26.31 36.36
N ILE A 75 21.03 26.14 36.39
CA ILE A 75 20.41 24.85 36.67
C ILE A 75 20.30 24.07 35.36
N LYS A 76 20.90 22.89 35.31
CA LYS A 76 20.85 21.98 34.18
C LYS A 76 19.93 20.81 34.48
N TYR A 77 18.94 20.62 33.62
CA TYR A 77 18.02 19.50 33.69
C TYR A 77 18.40 18.40 32.69
N THR A 78 18.65 17.20 33.19
CA THR A 78 19.02 16.04 32.36
C THR A 78 18.19 14.82 32.70
N SER A 79 17.91 13.98 31.70
CA SER A 79 17.31 12.66 31.93
C SER A 79 17.84 11.61 30.95
N PRO A 80 18.18 10.41 31.44
CA PRO A 80 18.60 9.29 30.61
C PRO A 80 17.44 8.48 30.01
N LYS A 81 16.19 8.71 30.44
CA LYS A 81 15.02 7.88 30.10
C LYS A 81 14.28 8.39 28.85
N ASN A 82 13.64 7.46 28.13
CA ASN A 82 12.62 7.78 27.13
C ASN A 82 11.33 8.20 27.88
N GLY A 83 10.64 9.24 27.42
CA GLY A 83 9.41 9.74 28.05
C GLY A 83 9.36 11.26 28.19
N SER A 84 8.44 11.73 29.02
CA SER A 84 8.31 13.14 29.40
C SER A 84 8.76 13.33 30.85
N GLY A 85 9.41 14.46 31.13
CA GLY A 85 9.85 14.80 32.47
C GLY A 85 10.02 16.31 32.61
N SER A 86 9.77 16.81 33.81
CA SER A 86 10.01 18.19 34.19
C SER A 86 10.59 18.31 35.60
N SER A 87 11.18 19.46 35.84
CA SER A 87 11.45 19.99 37.17
C SER A 87 10.65 21.28 37.32
N THR A 88 9.92 21.45 38.42
CA THR A 88 8.98 22.56 38.61
C THR A 88 9.08 23.17 40.00
N VAL A 89 8.78 24.47 40.08
CA VAL A 89 8.50 25.20 41.32
C VAL A 89 7.10 25.78 41.26
N THR A 90 6.37 25.69 42.36
CA THR A 90 5.03 26.28 42.49
C THR A 90 5.15 27.70 43.01
N ILE A 91 4.46 28.63 42.37
CA ILE A 91 4.29 30.02 42.79
C ILE A 91 2.82 30.27 43.14
N ALA A 92 2.58 31.25 44.01
CA ALA A 92 1.23 31.61 44.47
C ALA A 92 0.91 33.07 44.11
N PRO A 93 0.68 33.37 42.82
CA PRO A 93 0.31 34.72 42.39
C PRO A 93 -1.07 35.10 42.94
N THR A 94 -1.26 36.39 43.20
CA THR A 94 -2.58 36.95 43.54
C THR A 94 -3.51 36.79 42.34
N ALA A 95 -4.75 36.37 42.58
CA ALA A 95 -5.75 36.25 41.54
C ALA A 95 -5.92 37.57 40.77
N ASN A 96 -6.11 37.47 39.45
CA ASN A 96 -6.28 38.61 38.54
C ASN A 96 -5.09 39.59 38.46
N SER A 97 -3.93 39.29 39.04
CA SER A 97 -2.76 40.17 38.91
C SER A 97 -2.12 40.07 37.51
N ILE A 98 -1.19 40.98 37.22
CA ILE A 98 -0.35 40.92 36.03
C ILE A 98 0.99 40.33 36.44
N LEU A 99 1.38 39.24 35.79
CA LEU A 99 2.65 38.55 36.00
C LEU A 99 3.61 38.88 34.86
N THR A 100 4.87 39.13 35.19
CA THR A 100 5.95 39.28 34.21
C THR A 100 7.03 38.27 34.52
N PHE A 101 7.29 37.37 33.58
CA PHE A 101 8.32 36.35 33.64
C PHE A 101 9.51 36.81 32.79
N GLU A 102 10.67 36.95 33.40
CA GLU A 102 11.92 37.30 32.72
C GLU A 102 12.94 36.18 32.97
N ALA A 103 13.30 35.43 31.94
CA ALA A 103 14.17 34.26 32.07
C ALA A 103 15.33 34.27 31.09
N VAL A 104 16.46 33.67 31.50
CA VAL A 104 17.60 33.40 30.62
C VAL A 104 17.78 31.88 30.55
N TRP A 105 17.42 31.30 29.41
CA TRP A 105 17.26 29.87 29.22
C TRP A 105 18.01 29.37 27.97
N ALA A 106 18.80 28.32 28.12
CA ALA A 106 19.38 27.57 27.01
C ALA A 106 18.53 26.30 26.77
N PRO A 107 17.75 26.22 25.68
CA PRO A 107 16.97 25.03 25.37
C PRO A 107 17.81 23.82 24.98
N GLY A 108 18.98 24.07 24.38
CA GLY A 108 19.86 23.05 23.82
C GLY A 108 19.28 22.29 22.64
N ALA A 109 20.10 21.41 22.05
CA ALA A 109 19.73 20.65 20.86
C ALA A 109 18.92 19.39 21.19
N SER A 110 17.60 19.42 20.99
CA SER A 110 16.74 18.22 21.09
C SER A 110 16.71 17.45 19.76
N THR A 111 17.76 16.66 19.47
CA THR A 111 17.86 15.82 18.26
C THR A 111 17.25 14.42 18.48
N GLY A 112 16.60 13.80 17.48
CA GLY A 112 15.99 12.46 17.63
C GLY A 112 14.79 12.20 16.72
N ARG A 113 13.72 11.57 17.24
CA ARG A 113 12.44 11.39 16.52
C ARG A 113 11.69 12.72 16.46
N SER A 114 10.84 12.91 15.43
CA SER A 114 9.95 14.08 15.35
C SER A 114 9.04 14.16 16.59
N GLY A 115 8.80 15.37 17.09
CA GLY A 115 8.06 15.61 18.34
C GLY A 115 8.91 15.69 19.61
N ASN A 116 10.21 15.39 19.53
CA ASN A 116 11.14 15.61 20.65
C ASN A 116 11.31 17.11 20.92
N ARG A 117 11.20 17.51 22.19
CA ARG A 117 11.23 18.92 22.58
C ARG A 117 11.81 19.15 23.98
N ASN A 118 12.46 20.29 24.15
CA ASN A 118 12.78 20.87 25.45
C ASN A 118 11.90 22.09 25.67
N PHE A 119 11.51 22.38 26.91
CA PHE A 119 10.63 23.50 27.20
C PHE A 119 10.99 24.24 28.48
N LEU A 120 10.67 25.54 28.46
CA LEU A 120 10.53 26.41 29.64
C LEU A 120 9.03 26.65 29.86
N GLN A 121 8.55 26.37 31.06
CA GLN A 121 7.14 26.50 31.46
C GLN A 121 6.95 27.69 32.39
N LEU A 122 5.96 28.51 32.05
CA LEU A 122 5.55 29.75 32.71
C LEU A 122 4.01 29.70 32.89
N GLY A 123 3.54 28.77 33.72
CA GLY A 123 2.14 28.39 33.84
C GLY A 123 1.69 27.55 32.65
N ASP A 124 0.56 27.97 32.06
CA ASP A 124 0.03 27.44 30.81
C ASP A 124 0.80 27.92 29.57
N VAL A 125 1.73 28.87 29.70
CA VAL A 125 2.65 29.24 28.60
C VAL A 125 3.87 28.32 28.65
N LYS A 126 4.10 27.55 27.59
CA LYS A 126 5.34 26.77 27.40
C LYS A 126 6.08 27.24 26.17
N ILE A 127 7.34 27.60 26.32
CA ILE A 127 8.22 27.91 25.20
C ILE A 127 8.97 26.63 24.85
N GLU A 128 8.75 26.12 23.64
CA GLU A 128 9.27 24.84 23.19
C GLU A 128 10.35 25.01 22.13
N SER A 129 11.45 24.26 22.29
CA SER A 129 12.47 24.06 21.26
C SER A 129 12.42 22.62 20.75
N ARG A 130 12.05 22.46 19.47
CA ARG A 130 11.97 21.17 18.76
C ARG A 130 13.12 21.04 17.78
N GLY A 131 14.27 20.57 18.30
CA GLY A 131 15.52 20.50 17.54
C GLY A 131 15.41 19.63 16.28
N GLN A 132 14.78 18.47 16.36
CA GLN A 132 14.59 17.59 15.19
C GLN A 132 13.78 18.28 14.10
N ASP A 133 12.67 18.92 14.48
CA ASP A 133 11.73 19.57 13.57
C ASP A 133 12.24 20.95 13.09
N LYS A 134 13.39 21.41 13.60
CA LYS A 134 13.95 22.76 13.35
C LYS A 134 12.89 23.84 13.56
N ALA A 135 12.18 23.72 14.69
CA ALA A 135 11.04 24.58 14.99
C ALA A 135 11.01 24.97 16.47
N ALA A 136 10.61 26.20 16.73
CA ALA A 136 10.35 26.73 18.06
C ALA A 136 8.89 27.18 18.15
N TYR A 137 8.25 27.01 19.30
CA TYR A 137 6.84 27.32 19.51
C TYR A 137 6.61 27.97 20.88
N ILE A 138 5.53 28.74 20.99
CA ILE A 138 4.81 28.94 22.25
C ILE A 138 3.59 28.02 22.22
N ALA A 139 3.45 27.18 23.23
CA ALA A 139 2.30 26.32 23.46
C ALA A 139 1.45 26.87 24.60
N LEU A 140 0.13 26.89 24.42
CA LEU A 140 -0.84 27.27 25.46
C LEU A 140 -1.61 26.02 25.93
N GLY A 141 -1.41 25.58 27.19
CA GLY A 141 -2.12 24.44 27.79
C GLY A 141 -1.52 23.06 27.51
N ASP A 142 -2.37 22.06 27.24
CA ASP A 142 -1.98 20.64 27.16
C ASP A 142 -1.04 20.32 25.98
N ASP A 143 -0.06 19.50 26.30
CA ASP A 143 1.08 19.15 25.46
C ASP A 143 0.67 18.46 24.15
N GLY A 144 1.04 19.05 23.00
CA GLY A 144 1.08 18.34 21.71
C GLY A 144 -0.16 18.48 20.81
N VAL A 145 -1.16 19.27 21.20
CA VAL A 145 -2.30 19.61 20.32
C VAL A 145 -1.91 20.72 19.35
N ALA A 146 -1.98 20.48 18.03
CA ALA A 146 -1.52 21.42 17.01
C ALA A 146 -2.21 22.80 17.05
N ALA A 147 -3.48 22.85 17.47
CA ALA A 147 -4.26 24.08 17.59
C ALA A 147 -3.73 25.06 18.64
N ASN A 148 -2.90 24.59 19.58
CA ASN A 148 -2.40 25.38 20.70
C ASN A 148 -0.96 25.89 20.49
N LEU A 149 -0.40 25.71 19.29
CA LEU A 149 1.00 26.03 18.98
C LEU A 149 1.11 27.29 18.13
N THR A 150 1.73 28.33 18.69
CA THR A 150 2.16 29.51 17.92
C THR A 150 3.63 29.35 17.54
N LYS A 151 3.91 29.32 16.23
CA LYS A 151 5.29 29.16 15.74
C LYS A 151 6.11 30.43 15.98
N LEU A 152 7.36 30.24 16.41
CA LEU A 152 8.39 31.27 16.53
C LEU A 152 9.36 31.16 15.34
N PRO A 153 9.04 31.79 14.19
CA PRO A 153 9.73 31.52 12.93
C PRO A 153 11.21 31.92 12.94
N HIS A 154 11.58 32.99 13.65
CA HIS A 154 12.96 33.46 13.69
C HIS A 154 13.81 32.62 14.64
N LEU A 155 13.25 32.09 15.71
CA LEU A 155 13.93 31.19 16.66
C LEU A 155 13.96 29.73 16.20
N SER A 156 13.12 29.34 15.24
CA SER A 156 13.06 27.97 14.70
C SER A 156 14.39 27.50 14.11
N ALA A 157 15.19 28.40 13.53
CA ALA A 157 16.52 28.09 13.01
C ALA A 157 17.56 27.77 14.11
N GLU A 158 17.27 28.14 15.36
CA GLU A 158 18.20 28.13 16.48
C GLU A 158 18.06 26.86 17.35
N THR A 159 17.05 26.02 17.12
CA THR A 159 16.69 24.88 17.99
C THR A 159 17.67 23.71 17.95
N ARG A 160 18.67 23.76 17.07
CA ARG A 160 19.81 22.81 17.02
C ARG A 160 21.11 23.40 17.55
N SER A 161 21.08 24.63 18.04
CA SER A 161 22.23 25.37 18.53
C SER A 161 22.17 25.49 20.06
N ASN A 162 23.31 25.78 20.69
CA ASN A 162 23.40 25.99 22.14
C ASN A 162 23.30 27.48 22.51
N TYR A 163 22.46 28.24 21.81
CA TYR A 163 22.27 29.65 22.12
C TYR A 163 21.40 29.84 23.37
N TRP A 164 21.69 30.91 24.11
CA TRP A 164 20.87 31.33 25.24
C TRP A 164 19.75 32.23 24.75
N TRP A 165 18.57 32.06 25.33
CA TRP A 165 17.37 32.81 25.00
C TRP A 165 16.99 33.68 26.21
N LYS A 166 16.90 34.99 26.00
CA LYS A 166 16.24 35.91 26.93
C LYS A 166 14.75 35.90 26.61
N VAL A 167 13.97 35.47 27.59
CA VAL A 167 12.52 35.28 27.49
C VAL A 167 11.85 36.32 28.37
N ASN A 168 10.95 37.11 27.79
CA ASN A 168 10.07 38.01 28.53
C ASN A 168 8.62 37.66 28.19
N VAL A 169 7.81 37.31 29.18
CA VAL A 169 6.39 37.02 29.01
C VAL A 169 5.59 37.79 30.05
N THR A 170 4.69 38.65 29.61
CA THR A 170 3.73 39.33 30.48
C THR A 170 2.37 38.69 30.33
N VAL A 171 1.74 38.33 31.44
CA VAL A 171 0.43 37.70 31.50
C VAL A 171 -0.50 38.58 32.32
N ASN A 172 -1.59 39.01 31.72
CA ASN A 172 -2.69 39.65 32.42
C ASN A 172 -3.73 38.58 32.81
N GLN A 173 -3.66 38.09 34.04
CA GLN A 173 -4.53 36.98 34.51
C GLN A 173 -6.02 37.34 34.46
N ALA A 174 -6.38 38.62 34.46
CA ALA A 174 -7.77 39.06 34.42
C ALA A 174 -8.38 38.92 33.01
N THR A 175 -7.61 39.24 31.98
CA THR A 175 -8.09 39.24 30.58
C THR A 175 -7.64 38.02 29.80
N GLY A 176 -6.70 37.25 30.36
CA GLY A 176 -5.98 36.20 29.66
C GLY A 176 -4.99 36.70 28.61
N ALA A 177 -4.78 38.02 28.46
CA ALA A 177 -3.85 38.57 27.48
C ALA A 177 -2.40 38.21 27.85
N ILE A 178 -1.63 37.80 26.85
CA ILE A 178 -0.24 37.39 26.98
C ILE A 178 0.60 38.17 25.97
N ASP A 179 1.58 38.93 26.44
CA ASP A 179 2.58 39.58 25.59
C ASP A 179 3.92 38.83 25.74
N TYR A 180 4.60 38.53 24.65
CA TYR A 180 5.90 37.88 24.69
C TYR A 180 6.95 38.58 23.83
N ALA A 181 8.19 38.53 24.30
CA ALA A 181 9.38 38.95 23.57
C ALA A 181 10.55 38.03 23.92
N ILE A 182 11.05 37.29 22.93
CA ILE A 182 12.11 36.31 23.09
C ILE A 182 13.26 36.66 22.15
N ALA A 183 14.48 36.74 22.68
CA ALA A 183 15.69 37.02 21.92
C ALA A 183 16.76 35.95 22.17
N SER A 184 17.52 35.60 21.15
CA SER A 184 18.62 34.64 21.21
C SER A 184 19.97 35.35 21.16
N THR A 185 21.01 34.78 21.77
CA THR A 185 22.39 35.29 21.66
C THR A 185 22.95 35.24 20.24
N SER A 186 22.26 34.61 19.27
CA SER A 186 22.56 34.72 17.84
C SER A 186 22.02 35.99 17.17
N GLY A 187 21.22 36.79 17.90
CA GLY A 187 20.59 38.02 17.40
C GLY A 187 19.24 37.82 16.74
N LYS A 188 18.67 36.61 16.80
CA LYS A 188 17.29 36.31 16.38
C LYS A 188 16.31 36.64 17.50
N SER A 189 15.14 37.15 17.14
CA SER A 189 14.08 37.41 18.10
C SER A 189 12.69 37.21 17.49
N ASP A 190 11.74 36.88 18.34
CA ASP A 190 10.32 36.81 18.04
C ASP A 190 9.55 37.52 19.17
N ALA A 191 8.53 38.29 18.83
CA ALA A 191 7.64 38.96 19.77
C ALA A 191 6.20 38.96 19.25
N GLY A 192 5.24 39.01 20.15
CA GLY A 192 3.83 38.98 19.76
C GLY A 192 2.88 38.96 20.96
N THR A 193 1.60 38.81 20.64
CA THR A 193 0.51 38.80 21.61
C THR A 193 -0.33 37.54 21.43
N LEU A 194 -0.75 36.92 22.53
CA LEU A 194 -1.60 35.73 22.60
C LEU A 194 -2.70 35.96 23.64
N SER A 195 -3.66 35.04 23.73
CA SER A 195 -4.69 35.06 24.77
C SER A 195 -5.01 33.65 25.27
N LYS A 196 -5.08 33.49 26.60
CA LYS A 196 -5.60 32.32 27.30
C LYS A 196 -6.48 32.80 28.47
N PRO A 197 -7.79 33.02 28.24
CA PRO A 197 -8.71 33.53 29.26
C PRO A 197 -8.77 32.68 30.53
N ASP A 198 -8.76 31.36 30.39
CA ASP A 198 -8.78 30.41 31.51
C ASP A 198 -7.39 29.85 31.81
N GLY A 199 -6.38 30.73 31.86
CA GLY A 199 -4.99 30.33 32.06
C GLY A 199 -4.63 30.16 33.54
N SER A 200 -3.89 29.09 33.87
CA SER A 200 -3.26 28.92 35.18
C SER A 200 -1.77 29.28 35.13
N TYR A 201 -1.32 30.11 36.07
CA TYR A 201 0.06 30.64 36.09
C TYR A 201 0.77 30.40 37.42
N THR A 202 0.46 29.27 38.07
CA THR A 202 0.97 28.89 39.39
C THR A 202 2.21 28.02 39.35
N VAL A 203 2.73 27.67 38.17
CA VAL A 203 3.86 26.74 38.01
C VAL A 203 4.93 27.35 37.11
N VAL A 204 6.18 27.31 37.55
CA VAL A 204 7.35 27.59 36.71
C VAL A 204 8.16 26.31 36.57
N GLY A 205 8.63 25.98 35.37
CA GLY A 205 9.28 24.69 35.14
C GLY A 205 10.25 24.66 33.97
N ILE A 206 11.12 23.66 33.96
CA ILE A 206 11.98 23.30 32.83
C ILE A 206 11.85 21.80 32.58
N GLY A 207 11.75 21.39 31.33
CA GLY A 207 11.48 19.98 31.02
C GLY A 207 11.70 19.57 29.58
N PHE A 208 11.30 18.33 29.27
CA PHE A 208 11.39 17.74 27.94
C PHE A 208 10.29 16.71 27.68
N THR A 209 10.13 16.38 26.39
CA THR A 209 9.42 15.19 25.91
C THR A 209 10.28 14.49 24.86
N ARG A 210 10.50 13.18 25.02
CA ARG A 210 11.42 12.38 24.19
C ARG A 210 10.83 11.02 23.77
N GLY A 211 10.97 10.68 22.49
CA GLY A 211 10.79 9.34 21.96
C GLY A 211 12.08 8.80 21.30
N GLY A 212 12.49 7.58 21.66
CA GLY A 212 13.65 6.89 21.07
C GLY A 212 15.02 7.24 21.68
N ARG A 213 16.11 6.78 21.06
CA ARG A 213 17.49 6.74 21.61
C ARG A 213 17.96 8.10 22.16
N THR A 214 18.51 8.08 23.38
CA THR A 214 18.91 9.22 24.22
C THR A 214 19.94 10.12 23.54
N VAL A 215 19.73 11.45 23.57
CA VAL A 215 20.77 12.44 23.29
C VAL A 215 20.77 13.46 24.43
N THR A 216 21.93 13.64 25.06
CA THR A 216 22.14 14.67 26.09
C THR A 216 22.05 16.04 25.43
N SER A 217 21.00 16.81 25.75
CA SER A 217 20.82 18.18 25.29
C SER A 217 21.01 19.14 26.46
N ASN A 218 21.72 20.24 26.27
CA ASN A 218 21.89 21.29 27.27
C ASN A 218 20.56 22.03 27.50
N ASN A 219 19.71 21.54 28.40
CA ASN A 219 18.52 22.25 28.84
C ASN A 219 18.82 22.93 30.18
N SER A 220 19.25 24.18 30.11
CA SER A 220 19.81 24.91 31.26
C SER A 220 19.08 26.24 31.49
N LEU A 221 18.68 26.52 32.73
CA LEU A 221 18.06 27.77 33.15
C LEU A 221 19.04 28.56 34.02
N ARG A 222 19.43 29.76 33.56
CA ARG A 222 20.38 30.61 34.29
C ARG A 222 19.68 31.49 35.33
N SER A 223 18.54 32.07 34.95
CA SER A 223 17.75 32.94 35.81
C SER A 223 16.29 32.91 35.39
N ILE A 224 15.40 33.16 36.34
CA ILE A 224 13.99 33.44 36.10
C ILE A 224 13.46 34.37 37.19
N LEU A 225 13.06 35.57 36.81
CA LEU A 225 12.39 36.54 37.68
C LEU A 225 10.90 36.51 37.39
N VAL A 226 10.10 36.43 38.45
CA VAL A 226 8.64 36.57 38.37
C VAL A 226 8.23 37.82 39.12
N SER A 227 7.85 38.85 38.37
CA SER A 227 7.35 40.11 38.91
C SER A 227 5.82 40.12 38.90
N GLU A 228 5.21 40.60 39.97
CA GLU A 228 3.75 40.68 40.11
C GLU A 228 3.30 42.13 40.30
N ARG A 229 2.26 42.51 39.55
CA ARG A 229 1.54 43.77 39.71
C ARG A 229 0.07 43.50 39.97
N THR A 230 -0.40 43.81 41.18
CA THR A 230 -1.83 43.76 41.49
C THR A 230 -2.59 44.82 40.70
N GLN A 231 -3.84 44.50 40.32
CA GLN A 231 -4.73 45.41 39.62
C GLN A 231 -6.14 45.29 40.19
N SER A 232 -6.88 46.39 40.18
CA SER A 232 -8.32 46.36 40.48
C SER A 232 -9.05 45.86 39.24
N VAL A 233 -9.73 44.74 39.37
CA VAL A 233 -10.46 44.11 38.28
C VAL A 233 -11.92 44.07 38.64
N THR A 234 -12.73 44.75 37.84
CA THR A 234 -14.18 44.61 37.92
C THR A 234 -14.53 43.24 37.34
N THR A 235 -14.97 42.33 38.20
CA THR A 235 -15.50 41.02 37.79
C THR A 235 -17.01 41.10 37.68
N VAL A 236 -17.55 40.48 36.64
CA VAL A 236 -18.98 40.35 36.39
C VAL A 236 -19.37 38.88 36.35
N ASN A 237 -20.61 38.59 36.75
CA ASN A 237 -21.19 37.27 36.56
C ASN A 237 -21.67 37.15 35.11
N TYR A 238 -21.58 35.93 34.58
CA TYR A 238 -22.13 35.59 33.29
C TYR A 238 -22.89 34.28 33.37
N THR A 239 -23.83 34.10 32.43
CA THR A 239 -24.59 32.86 32.25
C THR A 239 -24.54 32.48 30.77
N ILE A 240 -24.16 31.23 30.48
CA ILE A 240 -24.30 30.62 29.16
C ILE A 240 -25.51 29.69 29.21
N ASN A 241 -26.57 30.04 28.49
CA ASN A 241 -27.78 29.22 28.36
C ASN A 241 -27.69 28.36 27.11
N TYR A 242 -27.90 27.06 27.27
CA TYR A 242 -28.01 26.09 26.19
C TYR A 242 -29.48 25.82 25.92
N ASN A 243 -30.00 26.39 24.83
CA ASN A 243 -31.42 26.39 24.50
C ASN A 243 -31.70 25.40 23.37
N TYR A 244 -32.78 24.62 23.48
CA TYR A 244 -33.25 23.71 22.44
C TYR A 244 -34.77 23.78 22.36
N ASN A 245 -35.30 24.00 21.15
CA ASN A 245 -36.75 24.12 20.90
C ASN A 245 -37.43 25.16 21.82
N GLY A 246 -36.76 26.28 22.08
CA GLY A 246 -37.29 27.37 22.89
C GLY A 246 -37.28 27.15 24.40
N ALA A 247 -36.64 26.08 24.91
CA ALA A 247 -36.43 25.85 26.33
C ALA A 247 -34.94 25.76 26.67
N THR A 248 -34.54 26.32 27.82
CA THR A 248 -33.18 26.17 28.35
C THR A 248 -33.01 24.76 28.93
N LEU A 249 -32.18 23.94 28.28
CA LEU A 249 -31.89 22.57 28.73
C LEU A 249 -30.84 22.54 29.83
N ASN A 250 -29.85 23.40 29.73
CA ASN A 250 -28.75 23.53 30.69
C ASN A 250 -28.25 24.97 30.71
N HIS A 251 -27.58 25.35 31.79
CA HIS A 251 -26.86 26.62 31.87
C HIS A 251 -25.53 26.44 32.59
N VAL A 252 -24.59 27.33 32.30
CA VAL A 252 -23.32 27.45 33.01
C VAL A 252 -23.20 28.87 33.52
N ASP A 253 -23.16 29.02 34.84
CA ASP A 253 -22.85 30.29 35.49
C ASP A 253 -21.36 30.38 35.80
N GLY A 254 -20.81 31.58 35.66
CA GLY A 254 -19.43 31.85 36.04
C GLY A 254 -19.20 33.31 36.37
N THR A 255 -17.97 33.60 36.76
CA THR A 255 -17.51 34.96 37.05
C THR A 255 -16.18 35.19 36.34
N ALA A 256 -16.06 36.30 35.63
CA ALA A 256 -14.82 36.69 34.95
C ALA A 256 -14.70 38.21 34.86
N ALA A 257 -13.52 38.70 34.45
CA ALA A 257 -13.27 40.13 34.32
C ALA A 257 -14.12 40.75 33.20
N VAL A 258 -14.52 42.01 33.38
CA VAL A 258 -15.06 42.83 32.29
C VAL A 258 -14.04 42.88 31.15
N GLY A 259 -14.50 42.64 29.92
CA GLY A 259 -13.69 42.55 28.70
C GLY A 259 -13.20 41.14 28.36
N ALA A 260 -13.34 40.16 29.25
CA ALA A 260 -13.02 38.77 28.94
C ALA A 260 -13.99 38.20 27.89
N THR A 261 -13.55 37.22 27.08
CA THR A 261 -14.42 36.49 26.16
C THR A 261 -14.71 35.11 26.74
N VAL A 262 -15.99 34.79 26.94
CA VAL A 262 -16.44 33.45 27.31
C VAL A 262 -16.94 32.73 26.06
N THR A 263 -16.68 31.42 25.96
CA THR A 263 -17.06 30.59 24.81
C THR A 263 -17.86 29.40 25.30
N ALA A 264 -18.96 29.10 24.62
CA ALA A 264 -19.79 27.93 24.90
C ALA A 264 -19.13 26.65 24.38
N GLU A 265 -19.34 25.55 25.09
CA GLU A 265 -18.91 24.22 24.66
C GLU A 265 -19.74 23.78 23.44
N ASN A 266 -19.07 23.27 22.39
CA ASN A 266 -19.72 22.76 21.19
C ASN A 266 -18.85 21.69 20.51
N PRO A 267 -19.32 20.43 20.38
CA PRO A 267 -20.61 19.91 20.87
C PRO A 267 -20.68 19.91 22.39
N VAL A 268 -21.89 20.06 22.93
CA VAL A 268 -22.16 19.95 24.38
C VAL A 268 -22.91 18.66 24.67
N VAL A 269 -22.56 17.98 25.77
CA VAL A 269 -23.27 16.78 26.24
C VAL A 269 -24.14 17.15 27.42
N ILE A 270 -25.46 16.98 27.29
CA ILE A 270 -26.43 17.27 28.36
C ILE A 270 -27.16 15.96 28.69
N GLY A 271 -26.90 15.42 29.87
CA GLY A 271 -27.31 14.06 30.22
C GLY A 271 -26.56 13.03 29.37
N GLU A 272 -27.28 12.19 28.63
CA GLU A 272 -26.71 11.21 27.69
C GLU A 272 -26.76 11.68 26.22
N GLN A 273 -27.36 12.85 25.95
CA GLN A 273 -27.57 13.34 24.59
C GLN A 273 -26.52 14.39 24.22
N LYS A 274 -25.90 14.21 23.04
CA LYS A 274 -25.02 15.20 22.41
C LYS A 274 -25.85 16.21 21.63
N TYR A 275 -25.51 17.48 21.76
CA TYR A 275 -26.09 18.60 21.02
C TYR A 275 -25.00 19.42 20.33
N TYR A 276 -25.38 20.08 19.25
CA TYR A 276 -24.52 21.00 18.51
C TYR A 276 -25.17 22.37 18.47
N ALA A 277 -24.37 23.42 18.47
CA ALA A 277 -24.87 24.75 18.14
C ALA A 277 -25.47 24.75 16.73
N VAL A 278 -26.58 25.47 16.52
CA VAL A 278 -27.05 25.74 15.15
C VAL A 278 -26.00 26.53 14.38
N ASP A 279 -25.93 26.35 13.06
CA ASP A 279 -24.78 26.80 12.26
C ASP A 279 -24.50 28.33 12.38
N ASP A 280 -25.52 29.14 12.68
CA ASP A 280 -25.41 30.60 12.86
C ASP A 280 -25.54 31.08 14.33
N ALA A 281 -25.50 30.18 15.32
CA ALA A 281 -25.59 30.58 16.72
C ALA A 281 -24.34 31.33 17.19
N ALA A 282 -24.54 32.36 18.03
CA ALA A 282 -23.45 32.94 18.79
C ALA A 282 -22.93 31.91 19.80
N THR A 283 -21.65 31.56 19.70
CA THR A 283 -20.98 30.61 20.61
C THR A 283 -19.99 31.30 21.54
N SER A 284 -19.88 32.63 21.49
CA SER A 284 -19.04 33.40 22.40
C SER A 284 -19.64 34.77 22.74
N LEU A 285 -19.21 35.32 23.87
CA LEU A 285 -19.63 36.63 24.38
C LEU A 285 -18.45 37.36 25.01
N VAL A 286 -18.26 38.62 24.64
CA VAL A 286 -17.33 39.53 25.35
C VAL A 286 -18.09 40.16 26.53
N LEU A 287 -17.56 40.01 27.73
CA LEU A 287 -18.21 40.47 28.96
C LEU A 287 -18.14 41.99 29.10
N ALA A 288 -19.26 42.63 29.43
CA ALA A 288 -19.39 44.06 29.66
C ALA A 288 -19.79 44.35 31.12
N GLU A 289 -19.73 45.63 31.51
CA GLU A 289 -20.33 46.06 32.78
C GLU A 289 -21.85 45.86 32.74
N GLY A 290 -22.40 45.10 33.69
CA GLY A 290 -23.83 44.80 33.77
C GLY A 290 -24.16 43.31 33.59
N GLU A 291 -25.31 43.04 32.96
CA GLU A 291 -25.81 41.69 32.72
C GLU A 291 -25.12 41.04 31.51
N ASN A 292 -24.63 39.82 31.67
CA ASN A 292 -23.92 39.08 30.64
C ASN A 292 -24.54 37.70 30.44
N VAL A 293 -25.37 37.56 29.40
CA VAL A 293 -26.06 36.30 29.09
C VAL A 293 -25.80 35.91 27.64
N LEU A 294 -25.20 34.75 27.42
CA LEU A 294 -25.03 34.14 26.10
C LEU A 294 -26.09 33.06 25.92
N ASN A 295 -26.96 33.21 24.92
CA ASN A 295 -27.98 32.23 24.58
C ASN A 295 -27.53 31.44 23.34
N VAL A 296 -27.17 30.18 23.52
CA VAL A 296 -26.72 29.28 22.46
C VAL A 296 -27.89 28.41 22.04
N GLU A 297 -28.40 28.61 20.83
CA GLU A 297 -29.42 27.74 20.27
C GLU A 297 -28.79 26.44 19.77
N LEU A 298 -29.36 25.31 20.18
CA LEU A 298 -28.88 23.97 19.92
C LEU A 298 -29.74 23.25 18.88
N ARG A 299 -29.15 22.23 18.28
CA ARG A 299 -29.79 21.21 17.45
C ARG A 299 -29.28 19.82 17.83
N LEU A 300 -30.07 18.82 17.48
CA LEU A 300 -29.61 17.44 17.48
C LEU A 300 -28.51 17.23 16.40
N PRO A 301 -27.69 16.17 16.53
CA PRO A 301 -26.73 15.79 15.50
C PRO A 301 -27.40 15.62 14.14
N LYS A 302 -26.78 16.10 13.06
CA LYS A 302 -27.29 15.89 11.69
C LYS A 302 -27.21 14.39 11.34
N VAL A 303 -28.29 13.84 10.81
CA VAL A 303 -28.34 12.46 10.28
C VAL A 303 -28.35 12.54 8.76
N SER A 304 -27.28 12.07 8.13
CA SER A 304 -27.08 12.15 6.67
C SER A 304 -27.24 10.77 6.03
N PRO A 305 -28.12 10.58 5.03
CA PRO A 305 -28.27 9.30 4.36
C PRO A 305 -27.06 9.00 3.45
N TYR A 306 -26.77 7.73 3.24
CA TYR A 306 -25.84 7.32 2.19
C TYR A 306 -26.38 6.15 1.38
N VAL A 307 -26.03 6.13 0.09
CA VAL A 307 -26.29 5.03 -0.84
C VAL A 307 -25.06 4.84 -1.72
N VAL A 308 -24.64 3.58 -1.88
CA VAL A 308 -23.58 3.16 -2.79
C VAL A 308 -24.14 2.10 -3.72
N LYS A 309 -23.99 2.29 -5.03
CA LYS A 309 -24.48 1.41 -6.09
C LYS A 309 -23.34 0.92 -6.96
N ASN A 310 -23.55 -0.18 -7.68
CA ASN A 310 -22.68 -0.56 -8.80
C ASN A 310 -23.15 0.14 -10.10
N SER A 311 -22.35 0.04 -11.17
CA SER A 311 -22.67 0.61 -12.50
C SER A 311 -23.90 -0.02 -13.17
N PHE A 312 -24.41 -1.13 -12.65
CA PHE A 312 -25.64 -1.77 -13.10
C PHE A 312 -26.89 -1.23 -12.38
N GLY A 313 -26.70 -0.40 -11.35
CA GLY A 313 -27.76 0.21 -10.56
C GLY A 313 -28.14 -0.55 -9.29
N ASP A 314 -27.52 -1.71 -9.02
CA ASP A 314 -27.78 -2.47 -7.80
C ASP A 314 -27.20 -1.74 -6.59
N ILE A 315 -27.96 -1.69 -5.49
CA ILE A 315 -27.51 -1.11 -4.24
C ILE A 315 -26.51 -2.08 -3.57
N ILE A 316 -25.27 -1.61 -3.41
CA ILE A 316 -24.21 -2.32 -2.68
C ILE A 316 -24.41 -2.13 -1.17
N ALA A 317 -24.62 -0.87 -0.74
CA ALA A 317 -24.85 -0.52 0.65
C ALA A 317 -25.68 0.76 0.76
N SER A 318 -26.49 0.85 1.81
CA SER A 318 -27.22 2.08 2.15
C SER A 318 -27.45 2.19 3.66
N GLY A 319 -27.50 3.40 4.18
CA GLY A 319 -27.75 3.66 5.60
C GLY A 319 -27.74 5.14 5.92
N SER A 320 -27.36 5.49 7.14
CA SER A 320 -27.18 6.88 7.56
C SER A 320 -25.96 7.05 8.46
N TYR A 321 -25.35 8.22 8.39
CA TYR A 321 -24.29 8.69 9.28
C TYR A 321 -24.85 9.77 10.24
N THR A 322 -24.55 9.65 11.53
CA THR A 322 -24.91 10.65 12.54
C THR A 322 -23.67 11.50 12.87
N GLU A 323 -23.81 12.83 12.84
CA GLU A 323 -22.72 13.78 13.07
C GLU A 323 -22.00 13.57 14.41
N GLY A 324 -20.69 13.31 14.31
CA GLY A 324 -19.80 13.09 15.44
C GLY A 324 -19.78 11.65 15.97
N ASP A 325 -20.42 10.72 15.26
CA ASP A 325 -20.11 9.29 15.35
C ASP A 325 -18.88 8.96 14.49
N ASP A 326 -18.32 7.77 14.71
CA ASP A 326 -17.26 7.21 13.86
C ASP A 326 -17.77 7.03 12.41
N ALA A 327 -16.88 7.26 11.44
CA ALA A 327 -17.24 7.10 10.04
C ALA A 327 -17.62 5.64 9.72
N VAL A 328 -18.68 5.46 8.94
CA VAL A 328 -19.13 4.14 8.51
C VAL A 328 -18.27 3.67 7.36
N THR A 329 -17.61 2.51 7.49
CA THR A 329 -16.85 1.93 6.39
C THR A 329 -17.79 1.13 5.48
N VAL A 330 -17.88 1.55 4.22
CA VAL A 330 -18.60 0.83 3.17
C VAL A 330 -17.58 0.18 2.24
N ALA A 331 -17.69 -1.12 2.01
CA ALA A 331 -16.83 -1.88 1.11
C ALA A 331 -17.62 -2.45 -0.08
N TRP A 332 -16.93 -2.74 -1.18
CA TRP A 332 -17.49 -3.33 -2.39
C TRP A 332 -16.51 -4.31 -3.03
N SER A 333 -17.05 -5.41 -3.58
CA SER A 333 -16.24 -6.50 -4.10
C SER A 333 -15.37 -6.12 -5.29
N LYS A 334 -14.23 -6.81 -5.43
CA LYS A 334 -13.34 -6.60 -6.57
C LYS A 334 -13.94 -7.08 -7.89
N TYR A 335 -14.65 -8.20 -7.85
CA TYR A 335 -15.41 -8.69 -8.99
C TYR A 335 -16.86 -8.93 -8.60
N VAL A 336 -17.76 -8.72 -9.55
CA VAL A 336 -19.18 -9.02 -9.41
C VAL A 336 -19.64 -9.79 -10.64
N GLN A 337 -20.67 -10.61 -10.46
CA GLN A 337 -21.35 -11.26 -11.57
C GLN A 337 -22.63 -10.50 -11.90
N HIS A 338 -22.86 -10.23 -13.18
CA HIS A 338 -24.08 -9.61 -13.68
C HIS A 338 -24.47 -10.30 -14.98
N ASP A 339 -25.71 -10.80 -15.06
CA ASP A 339 -26.22 -11.58 -16.20
C ASP A 339 -25.33 -12.78 -16.61
N GLY A 340 -24.69 -13.43 -15.64
CA GLY A 340 -23.84 -14.60 -15.86
C GLY A 340 -22.38 -14.28 -16.20
N GLU A 341 -22.09 -13.04 -16.58
CA GLU A 341 -20.74 -12.59 -16.93
C GLU A 341 -20.03 -11.93 -15.74
N TRP A 342 -18.69 -12.02 -15.71
CA TRP A 342 -17.86 -11.44 -14.65
C TRP A 342 -17.39 -10.04 -15.02
N TYR A 343 -17.41 -9.13 -14.05
CA TYR A 343 -16.94 -7.76 -14.18
C TYR A 343 -15.99 -7.42 -13.04
N ALA A 344 -14.91 -6.69 -13.32
CA ALA A 344 -13.96 -6.18 -12.35
C ALA A 344 -14.25 -4.72 -12.00
N CYS A 345 -14.11 -4.36 -10.74
CA CYS A 345 -14.15 -2.97 -10.30
C CYS A 345 -13.01 -2.18 -10.95
N ASP A 346 -13.33 -1.00 -11.48
CA ASP A 346 -12.36 -0.12 -12.14
C ASP A 346 -11.54 0.71 -11.14
N GLU A 347 -11.96 0.74 -9.87
CA GLU A 347 -11.29 1.48 -8.81
C GLU A 347 -10.12 0.67 -8.20
N THR A 348 -9.09 1.37 -7.75
CA THR A 348 -7.94 0.76 -7.04
C THR A 348 -8.21 0.54 -5.56
N SER A 349 -9.31 1.06 -5.04
CA SER A 349 -9.75 0.95 -3.65
C SER A 349 -11.16 0.37 -3.62
N TYR A 350 -11.39 -0.52 -2.65
CA TYR A 350 -12.61 -1.32 -2.56
C TYR A 350 -13.45 -0.93 -1.34
N SER A 351 -13.18 0.24 -0.76
CA SER A 351 -13.90 0.75 0.39
C SER A 351 -13.80 2.26 0.50
N MET A 352 -14.72 2.86 1.25
CA MET A 352 -14.77 4.27 1.57
C MET A 352 -15.33 4.47 2.98
N ALA A 353 -14.78 5.46 3.68
CA ALA A 353 -15.34 5.95 4.93
C ALA A 353 -16.44 6.98 4.61
N VAL A 354 -17.62 6.81 5.21
CA VAL A 354 -18.78 7.69 5.08
C VAL A 354 -18.92 8.49 6.37
N SER A 355 -18.80 9.81 6.26
CA SER A 355 -18.94 10.77 7.37
C SER A 355 -19.90 11.92 7.02
N GLY A 356 -20.89 11.65 6.16
CA GLY A 356 -21.83 12.64 5.64
C GLY A 356 -22.74 12.04 4.57
N GLU A 357 -23.45 12.90 3.84
CA GLU A 357 -24.32 12.48 2.75
C GLU A 357 -23.51 11.96 1.56
N VAL A 358 -23.88 10.79 1.04
CA VAL A 358 -23.17 10.14 -0.07
C VAL A 358 -24.17 9.48 -1.03
N ASP A 359 -24.03 9.76 -2.33
CA ASP A 359 -24.62 8.98 -3.43
C ASP A 359 -23.48 8.60 -4.38
N LYS A 360 -22.97 7.36 -4.28
CA LYS A 360 -21.81 6.86 -5.04
C LYS A 360 -22.21 5.75 -6.00
N THR A 361 -21.68 5.80 -7.21
CA THR A 361 -21.71 4.67 -8.16
C THR A 361 -20.29 4.13 -8.36
N VAL A 362 -20.09 2.84 -8.14
CA VAL A 362 -18.84 2.10 -8.36
C VAL A 362 -18.87 1.49 -9.77
N ALA A 363 -17.86 1.81 -10.58
CA ALA A 363 -17.77 1.31 -11.96
C ALA A 363 -17.16 -0.09 -12.04
N TYR A 364 -17.71 -0.93 -12.92
CA TYR A 364 -17.23 -2.27 -13.22
C TYR A 364 -17.13 -2.50 -14.73
N SER A 365 -16.03 -3.12 -15.16
CA SER A 365 -15.75 -3.48 -16.56
C SER A 365 -15.70 -5.00 -16.76
N GLU A 366 -16.22 -5.49 -17.88
CA GLU A 366 -16.30 -6.91 -18.22
C GLU A 366 -14.92 -7.61 -18.23
N LYS A 367 -14.89 -8.87 -17.77
CA LYS A 367 -13.71 -9.74 -17.71
C LYS A 367 -14.07 -11.18 -18.11
N ALA A 368 -14.02 -11.44 -19.41
CA ALA A 368 -14.33 -12.74 -20.00
C ALA A 368 -13.38 -13.89 -19.59
N ASP A 369 -12.18 -13.58 -19.09
CA ASP A 369 -11.21 -14.57 -18.64
C ASP A 369 -11.49 -15.08 -17.22
N ILE A 370 -12.25 -14.35 -16.40
CA ILE A 370 -12.57 -14.74 -15.03
C ILE A 370 -13.62 -15.84 -15.06
N ALA A 371 -13.30 -16.98 -14.45
CA ALA A 371 -14.22 -18.09 -14.31
C ALA A 371 -14.90 -18.12 -12.94
N CYS A 372 -14.20 -17.65 -11.91
CA CYS A 372 -14.68 -17.68 -10.55
C CYS A 372 -14.01 -16.58 -9.73
N PHE A 373 -14.80 -15.86 -8.95
CA PHE A 373 -14.34 -15.00 -7.87
C PHE A 373 -15.09 -15.34 -6.61
N VAL A 374 -14.37 -15.52 -5.50
CA VAL A 374 -14.97 -15.79 -4.20
C VAL A 374 -14.22 -15.01 -3.13
N GLU A 375 -14.94 -14.14 -2.43
CA GLU A 375 -14.43 -13.52 -1.20
C GLU A 375 -14.16 -14.60 -0.15
N SER A 376 -13.14 -14.43 0.70
CA SER A 376 -12.80 -15.45 1.70
C SER A 376 -13.97 -15.82 2.64
N SER A 377 -14.88 -14.87 2.90
CA SER A 377 -16.10 -15.06 3.68
C SER A 377 -17.15 -15.94 3.02
N ALA A 378 -17.12 -16.07 1.69
CA ALA A 378 -18.08 -16.84 0.90
C ALA A 378 -17.56 -18.24 0.51
N LEU A 379 -16.31 -18.56 0.85
CA LEU A 379 -15.76 -19.89 0.63
C LEU A 379 -16.48 -20.93 1.51
N THR A 380 -16.66 -22.15 0.98
CA THR A 380 -17.18 -23.26 1.79
C THR A 380 -16.03 -23.87 2.57
N TRP A 381 -16.21 -24.05 3.88
CA TRP A 381 -15.18 -24.56 4.79
C TRP A 381 -15.50 -25.99 5.24
N SER A 382 -14.47 -26.82 5.43
CA SER A 382 -14.64 -28.17 5.95
C SER A 382 -15.29 -28.18 7.34
N ALA A 383 -16.22 -29.12 7.59
CA ALA A 383 -16.90 -29.28 8.87
C ALA A 383 -15.90 -29.61 9.99
N GLY A 384 -15.59 -28.63 10.85
CA GLY A 384 -14.76 -28.82 12.05
C GLY A 384 -13.60 -27.84 12.27
N ALA A 385 -13.39 -26.83 11.42
CA ALA A 385 -12.24 -25.94 11.54
C ALA A 385 -12.58 -24.53 12.08
N PRO A 386 -11.76 -23.97 13.01
CA PRO A 386 -11.89 -22.58 13.43
C PRO A 386 -11.42 -21.63 12.32
N VAL A 387 -12.32 -20.82 11.77
CA VAL A 387 -11.97 -19.65 10.97
C VAL A 387 -11.42 -18.59 11.93
N ALA A 388 -10.16 -18.23 11.78
CA ALA A 388 -9.60 -17.07 12.48
C ALA A 388 -9.72 -15.85 11.57
N THR A 389 -10.67 -14.97 11.87
CA THR A 389 -10.90 -13.71 11.15
C THR A 389 -9.89 -12.66 11.62
N LEU A 390 -9.25 -11.97 10.67
CA LEU A 390 -8.60 -10.68 10.94
C LEU A 390 -9.59 -9.58 10.56
N ASN A 391 -9.95 -8.72 11.52
CA ASN A 391 -10.93 -7.63 11.35
C ASN A 391 -10.33 -6.32 10.82
N ASP A 392 -9.16 -6.35 10.17
CA ASP A 392 -8.53 -5.11 9.70
C ASP A 392 -8.93 -4.78 8.26
N ALA A 393 -9.53 -3.61 8.08
CA ALA A 393 -10.36 -3.16 6.95
C ALA A 393 -9.62 -2.87 5.62
N LYS A 394 -8.61 -3.66 5.23
CA LYS A 394 -7.76 -3.41 4.04
C LYS A 394 -8.03 -4.30 2.82
N TYR A 395 -9.18 -4.96 2.78
CA TYR A 395 -9.49 -6.07 1.86
C TYR A 395 -10.83 -5.86 1.15
N SER A 396 -11.08 -6.48 -0.02
CA SER A 396 -12.19 -6.08 -0.92
C SER A 396 -13.58 -6.11 -0.28
N ALA A 397 -13.79 -6.95 0.73
CA ALA A 397 -15.00 -6.96 1.56
C ALA A 397 -14.72 -6.74 3.07
N GLY A 398 -13.54 -6.21 3.42
CA GLY A 398 -13.19 -5.87 4.80
C GLY A 398 -12.87 -7.04 5.73
N SER A 399 -12.69 -8.26 5.21
CA SER A 399 -12.35 -9.45 5.99
C SER A 399 -11.30 -10.30 5.27
N ALA A 400 -10.36 -10.88 6.03
CA ALA A 400 -9.46 -11.92 5.55
C ALA A 400 -9.56 -13.16 6.44
N ALA A 401 -9.42 -14.34 5.85
CA ALA A 401 -9.53 -15.62 6.54
C ALA A 401 -8.29 -16.49 6.31
N ARG A 402 -7.97 -17.35 7.28
CA ARG A 402 -6.94 -18.39 7.12
C ARG A 402 -7.54 -19.76 7.35
N LEU A 403 -6.96 -20.76 6.70
CA LEU A 403 -7.27 -22.18 6.93
C LEU A 403 -6.80 -22.60 8.32
N GLY A 404 -7.67 -23.27 9.07
CA GLY A 404 -7.31 -23.97 10.31
C GLY A 404 -6.44 -25.21 10.04
N ALA A 405 -5.93 -25.82 11.10
CA ALA A 405 -5.19 -27.09 11.01
C ALA A 405 -6.02 -28.18 10.31
N HIS A 406 -5.39 -28.92 9.39
CA HIS A 406 -6.01 -29.99 8.59
C HIS A 406 -7.36 -29.61 7.95
N SER A 407 -7.51 -28.36 7.53
CA SER A 407 -8.75 -27.84 6.98
C SER A 407 -8.56 -27.38 5.54
N TYR A 408 -9.67 -27.29 4.84
CA TYR A 408 -9.69 -26.79 3.48
C TYR A 408 -10.88 -25.88 3.26
N CYS A 409 -10.77 -25.08 2.20
CA CYS A 409 -11.89 -24.39 1.60
C CYS A 409 -11.97 -24.69 0.11
N CYS A 410 -13.17 -24.56 -0.46
CA CYS A 410 -13.39 -24.85 -1.87
C CYS A 410 -14.29 -23.82 -2.57
N THR A 411 -14.09 -23.71 -3.87
CA THR A 411 -14.97 -22.97 -4.78
C THR A 411 -16.24 -23.78 -5.08
N PRO A 412 -17.26 -23.19 -5.71
CA PRO A 412 -18.28 -23.95 -6.42
C PRO A 412 -17.68 -24.92 -7.44
N ALA A 413 -18.42 -25.97 -7.78
CA ALA A 413 -18.02 -26.94 -8.79
C ALA A 413 -18.16 -26.34 -10.20
N PHE A 414 -17.20 -26.65 -11.07
CA PHE A 414 -17.20 -26.15 -12.44
C PHE A 414 -17.94 -27.11 -13.37
N GLU A 415 -18.85 -26.61 -14.20
CA GLU A 415 -19.64 -27.44 -15.13
C GLU A 415 -18.78 -28.08 -16.23
N SER A 416 -17.76 -27.35 -16.70
CA SER A 416 -16.86 -27.79 -17.78
C SER A 416 -15.45 -27.99 -17.26
N ALA A 417 -14.77 -29.02 -17.75
CA ALA A 417 -13.35 -29.19 -17.53
C ALA A 417 -12.56 -27.99 -18.10
N GLY A 418 -11.44 -27.66 -17.47
CA GLY A 418 -10.61 -26.55 -17.93
C GLY A 418 -9.25 -26.49 -17.28
N VAL A 419 -8.42 -25.62 -17.83
CA VAL A 419 -7.14 -25.21 -17.25
C VAL A 419 -7.29 -23.79 -16.75
N TYR A 420 -6.79 -23.53 -15.54
CA TYR A 420 -6.98 -22.26 -14.86
C TYR A 420 -5.66 -21.71 -14.32
N SER A 421 -5.63 -20.40 -14.18
CA SER A 421 -4.71 -19.69 -13.30
C SER A 421 -5.45 -19.22 -12.06
N LEU A 422 -4.73 -19.19 -10.95
CA LEU A 422 -5.25 -18.87 -9.63
C LEU A 422 -4.45 -17.69 -9.07
N ALA A 423 -5.15 -16.72 -8.52
CA ALA A 423 -4.57 -15.62 -7.78
C ALA A 423 -5.26 -15.48 -6.41
N VAL A 424 -4.45 -15.46 -5.35
CA VAL A 424 -4.90 -15.35 -3.96
C VAL A 424 -4.08 -14.27 -3.25
N PRO A 425 -4.61 -13.04 -3.10
CA PRO A 425 -3.98 -12.05 -2.25
C PRO A 425 -3.86 -12.55 -0.82
N TYR A 426 -2.70 -12.30 -0.22
CA TYR A 426 -2.38 -12.83 1.08
C TYR A 426 -1.59 -11.86 1.95
N MET A 427 -1.63 -12.14 3.24
CA MET A 427 -0.71 -11.63 4.24
C MET A 427 -0.19 -12.79 5.08
N ASN A 428 1.11 -12.81 5.34
CA ASN A 428 1.76 -13.72 6.28
C ASN A 428 2.53 -12.90 7.31
N GLN A 429 2.05 -12.90 8.55
CA GLN A 429 2.70 -12.20 9.67
C GLN A 429 3.67 -13.10 10.44
N ASN A 430 3.78 -14.37 10.08
CA ASN A 430 4.64 -15.33 10.77
C ASN A 430 6.08 -15.24 10.24
N SER A 431 7.02 -15.80 11.02
CA SER A 431 8.44 -15.87 10.66
C SER A 431 8.80 -17.02 9.72
N THR A 432 7.82 -17.82 9.32
CA THR A 432 7.99 -18.95 8.39
C THR A 432 7.04 -18.80 7.22
N ASP A 433 7.42 -19.39 6.08
CA ASP A 433 6.58 -19.45 4.91
C ASP A 433 5.30 -20.24 5.23
N GLY A 434 4.19 -19.85 4.60
CA GLY A 434 2.95 -20.59 4.64
C GLY A 434 2.71 -21.28 3.30
N THR A 435 2.44 -22.58 3.34
CA THR A 435 2.14 -23.36 2.15
C THR A 435 0.69 -23.81 2.18
N ILE A 436 -0.02 -23.61 1.06
CA ILE A 436 -1.37 -24.14 0.83
C ILE A 436 -1.29 -25.08 -0.37
N GLN A 437 -1.75 -26.32 -0.20
CA GLN A 437 -1.82 -27.28 -1.28
C GLN A 437 -3.06 -27.01 -2.15
N ILE A 438 -2.91 -27.18 -3.46
CA ILE A 438 -4.01 -27.09 -4.42
C ILE A 438 -4.50 -28.50 -4.76
N CYS A 439 -5.78 -28.75 -4.50
CA CYS A 439 -6.44 -30.02 -4.81
C CYS A 439 -7.71 -29.76 -5.65
N THR A 440 -8.27 -30.82 -6.22
CA THR A 440 -9.64 -30.83 -6.75
C THR A 440 -10.54 -31.66 -5.84
N ARG A 441 -11.83 -31.32 -5.78
CA ARG A 441 -12.85 -32.08 -5.05
C ARG A 441 -13.98 -32.50 -5.96
N ASP A 442 -14.30 -33.79 -5.99
CA ASP A 442 -15.43 -34.32 -6.76
C ASP A 442 -16.77 -34.14 -6.02
N ALA A 443 -17.86 -34.59 -6.65
CA ALA A 443 -19.21 -34.47 -6.12
C ALA A 443 -19.42 -35.32 -4.84
N GLU A 444 -18.71 -36.45 -4.74
CA GLU A 444 -18.70 -37.35 -3.58
C GLU A 444 -17.87 -36.79 -2.41
N GLY A 445 -17.05 -35.77 -2.69
CA GLY A 445 -16.24 -35.06 -1.71
C GLY A 445 -14.81 -35.59 -1.54
N ASN A 446 -14.35 -36.46 -2.43
CA ASN A 446 -12.98 -36.95 -2.45
C ASN A 446 -12.03 -35.86 -2.95
N LEU A 447 -10.87 -35.74 -2.30
CA LEU A 447 -9.81 -34.81 -2.69
C LEU A 447 -8.78 -35.53 -3.58
N SER A 448 -8.37 -34.87 -4.66
CA SER A 448 -7.27 -35.31 -5.52
C SER A 448 -6.21 -34.21 -5.62
N GLU A 449 -4.95 -34.56 -5.38
CA GLU A 449 -3.84 -33.59 -5.39
C GLU A 449 -3.48 -33.19 -6.83
N THR A 450 -3.19 -31.91 -7.04
CA THR A 450 -2.72 -31.41 -8.36
C THR A 450 -1.20 -31.43 -8.48
N GLY A 451 -0.48 -31.64 -7.37
CA GLY A 451 0.97 -31.43 -7.28
C GLY A 451 1.39 -29.95 -7.20
N LEU A 452 0.44 -29.01 -7.25
CA LEU A 452 0.68 -27.57 -7.13
C LEU A 452 0.42 -27.08 -5.70
N SER A 453 1.15 -26.04 -5.30
CA SER A 453 0.99 -25.37 -4.01
C SER A 453 1.19 -23.87 -4.16
N LEU A 454 0.51 -23.11 -3.32
CA LEU A 454 0.76 -21.70 -3.11
C LEU A 454 1.73 -21.52 -1.93
N VAL A 455 2.69 -20.60 -2.08
CA VAL A 455 3.66 -20.28 -1.02
C VAL A 455 3.59 -18.78 -0.73
N GLY A 456 3.18 -18.45 0.50
CA GLY A 456 3.20 -17.09 1.01
C GLY A 456 4.42 -16.87 1.89
N ALA A 457 5.37 -16.06 1.42
CA ALA A 457 6.64 -15.85 2.10
C ALA A 457 6.47 -15.29 3.53
N ALA A 458 7.38 -15.64 4.44
CA ALA A 458 7.42 -15.12 5.80
C ALA A 458 7.42 -13.59 5.85
N ARG A 459 6.71 -13.00 6.82
CA ARG A 459 6.65 -11.54 7.06
C ARG A 459 6.36 -10.72 5.80
N SER A 460 5.46 -11.20 4.94
CA SER A 460 5.17 -10.58 3.64
C SER A 460 3.67 -10.49 3.36
N SER A 461 3.33 -9.68 2.37
CA SER A 461 2.00 -9.59 1.78
C SER A 461 2.14 -9.45 0.28
N GLY A 462 1.20 -9.99 -0.48
CA GLY A 462 1.26 -9.95 -1.94
C GLY A 462 0.13 -10.78 -2.54
N VAL A 463 0.40 -11.37 -3.70
CA VAL A 463 -0.54 -12.30 -4.36
C VAL A 463 0.20 -13.61 -4.60
N MET A 464 -0.31 -14.70 -4.03
CA MET A 464 0.15 -16.04 -4.39
C MET A 464 -0.52 -16.43 -5.70
N THR A 465 0.25 -17.01 -6.62
CA THR A 465 -0.25 -17.41 -7.93
C THR A 465 0.10 -18.85 -8.25
N ALA A 466 -0.78 -19.54 -8.96
CA ALA A 466 -0.50 -20.82 -9.58
C ALA A 466 -1.12 -20.86 -10.98
N GLU A 467 -0.46 -21.53 -11.91
CA GLU A 467 -0.90 -21.64 -13.30
C GLU A 467 -0.97 -23.11 -13.71
N GLY A 468 -1.73 -23.39 -14.77
CA GLY A 468 -1.84 -24.73 -15.32
C GLY A 468 -2.67 -25.68 -14.45
N ILE A 469 -3.54 -25.15 -13.59
CA ILE A 469 -4.39 -25.95 -12.71
C ILE A 469 -5.47 -26.62 -13.55
N VAL A 470 -5.43 -27.95 -13.61
CA VAL A 470 -6.45 -28.75 -14.32
C VAL A 470 -7.60 -29.04 -13.36
N ILE A 471 -8.80 -28.56 -13.70
CA ILE A 471 -10.03 -28.86 -12.94
C ILE A 471 -10.96 -29.66 -13.86
N PRO A 472 -11.26 -30.93 -13.53
CA PRO A 472 -12.25 -31.72 -14.27
C PRO A 472 -13.67 -31.15 -14.18
N ALA A 473 -14.52 -31.53 -15.14
CA ALA A 473 -15.95 -31.21 -15.09
C ALA A 473 -16.59 -31.80 -13.83
N GLY A 474 -17.44 -31.03 -13.16
CA GLY A 474 -18.10 -31.41 -11.91
C GLY A 474 -17.25 -31.25 -10.65
N CYS A 475 -15.98 -30.86 -10.77
CA CYS A 475 -15.07 -30.70 -9.63
C CYS A 475 -14.94 -29.23 -9.18
N SER A 476 -14.65 -29.03 -7.89
CA SER A 476 -14.25 -27.73 -7.31
C SER A 476 -12.72 -27.60 -7.22
N LEU A 477 -12.21 -26.37 -7.22
CA LEU A 477 -10.87 -26.07 -6.71
C LEU A 477 -10.89 -26.13 -5.18
N VAL A 478 -9.84 -26.70 -4.59
CA VAL A 478 -9.63 -26.75 -3.15
C VAL A 478 -8.30 -26.13 -2.76
N LEU A 479 -8.34 -25.28 -1.75
CA LEU A 479 -7.17 -24.79 -1.02
C LEU A 479 -7.08 -25.57 0.29
N ASN A 480 -6.07 -26.42 0.42
CA ASN A 480 -5.94 -27.39 1.50
C ASN A 480 -4.74 -27.08 2.40
N ASN A 481 -4.98 -26.92 3.70
CA ASN A 481 -3.92 -26.83 4.69
C ASN A 481 -3.71 -28.20 5.32
N THR A 482 -2.61 -28.86 4.96
CA THR A 482 -2.27 -30.20 5.46
C THR A 482 -1.53 -30.19 6.80
N THR A 483 -1.20 -29.02 7.34
CA THR A 483 -0.39 -28.89 8.56
C THR A 483 -1.23 -29.06 9.84
N GLU A 484 -0.55 -29.44 10.93
CA GLU A 484 -1.14 -29.56 12.28
C GLU A 484 -1.50 -28.20 12.92
N TYR A 485 -1.18 -27.09 12.24
CA TYR A 485 -1.41 -25.74 12.71
C TYR A 485 -2.28 -24.97 11.72
N ASN A 486 -2.84 -23.84 12.17
CA ASN A 486 -3.47 -22.92 11.24
C ASN A 486 -2.46 -22.44 10.20
N SER A 487 -2.91 -22.30 8.96
CA SER A 487 -2.08 -21.76 7.89
C SER A 487 -1.53 -20.38 8.27
N ASN A 488 -0.27 -20.16 7.93
CA ASN A 488 0.42 -18.90 8.22
C ASN A 488 -0.05 -17.74 7.31
N VAL A 489 -0.82 -18.06 6.28
CA VAL A 489 -1.33 -17.12 5.27
C VAL A 489 -2.79 -16.79 5.54
N TYR A 490 -3.07 -15.50 5.63
CA TYR A 490 -4.42 -14.93 5.63
C TYR A 490 -4.75 -14.54 4.20
N MET A 491 -5.87 -15.05 3.67
CA MET A 491 -6.34 -14.86 2.31
C MET A 491 -7.49 -13.85 2.31
N ASP A 492 -7.46 -12.93 1.34
CA ASP A 492 -8.54 -11.96 1.12
C ASP A 492 -9.66 -12.59 0.27
N TYR A 493 -9.33 -12.92 -0.97
CA TYR A 493 -10.24 -13.55 -1.94
C TYR A 493 -9.50 -14.53 -2.84
N VAL A 494 -10.26 -15.30 -3.59
CA VAL A 494 -9.79 -16.26 -4.60
C VAL A 494 -10.29 -15.82 -5.96
N VAL A 495 -9.37 -15.69 -6.92
CA VAL A 495 -9.69 -15.45 -8.33
C VAL A 495 -9.19 -16.62 -9.16
N LEU A 496 -10.06 -17.22 -9.95
CA LEU A 496 -9.67 -18.13 -11.03
C LEU A 496 -9.94 -17.48 -12.37
N ALA A 497 -8.90 -17.44 -13.21
CA ALA A 497 -9.04 -17.10 -14.62
C ALA A 497 -8.88 -18.36 -15.48
N LYS A 498 -9.79 -18.59 -16.41
CA LYS A 498 -9.75 -19.72 -17.34
C LYS A 498 -8.69 -19.45 -18.39
N THR A 499 -7.75 -20.37 -18.54
CA THR A 499 -6.75 -20.32 -19.59
C THR A 499 -7.45 -20.53 -20.94
N PRO A 500 -7.28 -19.61 -21.91
CA PRO A 500 -7.84 -19.78 -23.24
C PRO A 500 -7.36 -21.06 -23.91
N ALA A 501 -8.26 -21.73 -24.64
CA ALA A 501 -7.93 -22.88 -25.44
C ALA A 501 -6.80 -22.54 -26.45
N PRO A 502 -5.77 -23.39 -26.59
CA PRO A 502 -4.66 -23.08 -27.49
C PRO A 502 -5.13 -23.19 -28.95
N THR A 503 -4.55 -22.36 -29.82
CA THR A 503 -4.80 -22.40 -31.26
C THR A 503 -3.52 -22.73 -32.03
N VAL A 504 -3.67 -23.37 -33.19
CA VAL A 504 -2.58 -23.65 -34.12
C VAL A 504 -3.00 -23.29 -35.55
N ALA A 505 -2.18 -22.50 -36.23
CA ALA A 505 -2.40 -22.17 -37.63
C ALA A 505 -1.74 -23.23 -38.54
N ILE A 506 -2.54 -23.93 -39.34
CA ILE A 506 -2.07 -24.91 -40.32
C ILE A 506 -2.03 -24.25 -41.72
N PRO A 507 -0.84 -24.06 -42.33
CA PRO A 507 -0.71 -23.40 -43.63
C PRO A 507 -1.34 -24.20 -44.78
N ALA A 508 -1.92 -23.50 -45.75
CA ALA A 508 -2.51 -24.14 -46.93
C ALA A 508 -1.49 -24.84 -47.84
N ALA A 509 -0.25 -24.32 -47.92
CA ALA A 509 0.78 -24.84 -48.80
C ALA A 509 1.38 -26.17 -48.31
N SER A 510 1.72 -26.27 -47.01
CA SER A 510 2.27 -27.49 -46.44
C SER A 510 1.22 -28.46 -45.91
N LYS A 511 0.08 -27.93 -45.44
CA LYS A 511 -0.91 -28.64 -44.61
C LYS A 511 -0.34 -29.15 -43.28
N LEU A 512 0.83 -28.66 -42.87
CA LEU A 512 1.56 -29.11 -41.67
C LEU A 512 1.89 -27.95 -40.72
N ALA A 513 1.74 -28.20 -39.43
CA ALA A 513 2.23 -27.34 -38.35
C ALA A 513 2.98 -28.16 -37.30
N SER A 514 4.10 -27.64 -36.80
CA SER A 514 4.76 -28.21 -35.62
C SER A 514 4.06 -27.72 -34.36
N TYR A 515 3.80 -28.61 -33.40
CA TYR A 515 3.09 -28.27 -32.18
C TYR A 515 3.66 -29.01 -30.97
N SER A 516 3.64 -28.34 -29.83
CA SER A 516 3.77 -28.96 -28.51
C SER A 516 3.04 -28.10 -27.49
N ASN A 517 2.78 -28.63 -26.30
CA ASN A 517 2.19 -27.89 -25.19
C ASN A 517 2.65 -28.49 -23.85
N ALA A 518 2.67 -27.69 -22.79
CA ALA A 518 3.00 -28.17 -21.44
C ALA A 518 1.90 -29.06 -20.85
N GLN A 519 0.64 -28.85 -21.26
CA GLN A 519 -0.50 -29.70 -20.94
C GLN A 519 -0.84 -30.63 -22.11
N ALA A 520 -1.50 -31.75 -21.79
CA ALA A 520 -2.12 -32.58 -22.82
C ALA A 520 -3.22 -31.79 -23.52
N VAL A 521 -3.38 -32.01 -24.83
CA VAL A 521 -4.43 -31.37 -25.62
C VAL A 521 -5.09 -32.36 -26.57
N THR A 522 -6.38 -32.17 -26.81
CA THR A 522 -7.16 -32.88 -27.81
C THR A 522 -7.28 -32.01 -29.06
N VAL A 523 -6.88 -32.56 -30.21
CA VAL A 523 -7.01 -31.92 -31.53
C VAL A 523 -8.43 -32.15 -32.09
N PRO A 524 -8.95 -31.25 -32.93
CA PRO A 524 -10.26 -31.44 -33.56
C PRO A 524 -10.27 -32.60 -34.57
N GLU A 525 -11.47 -33.05 -34.96
CA GLU A 525 -11.66 -34.25 -35.78
C GLU A 525 -10.96 -34.21 -37.14
N ASP A 526 -10.84 -33.03 -37.74
CA ASP A 526 -10.19 -32.79 -39.03
C ASP A 526 -8.66 -32.63 -38.93
N VAL A 527 -8.08 -32.78 -37.74
CA VAL A 527 -6.63 -32.73 -37.50
C VAL A 527 -6.11 -34.13 -37.20
N THR A 528 -5.00 -34.47 -37.85
CA THR A 528 -4.25 -35.73 -37.68
C THR A 528 -2.91 -35.46 -37.02
N ILE A 529 -2.53 -36.32 -36.08
CA ILE A 529 -1.26 -36.23 -35.34
C ILE A 529 -0.23 -37.14 -36.01
N TYR A 530 0.98 -36.62 -36.22
CA TYR A 530 2.13 -37.35 -36.73
C TYR A 530 3.32 -37.23 -35.78
N ILE A 531 4.08 -38.31 -35.65
CA ILE A 531 5.36 -38.37 -34.94
C ILE A 531 6.49 -38.67 -35.92
N ALA A 532 7.71 -38.23 -35.64
CA ALA A 532 8.87 -38.61 -36.44
C ALA A 532 9.45 -39.92 -35.91
N THR A 533 9.57 -40.95 -36.75
CA THR A 533 10.07 -42.27 -36.32
C THR A 533 11.46 -42.60 -36.87
N ALA A 534 11.88 -41.95 -37.94
CA ALA A 534 13.22 -42.07 -38.52
C ALA A 534 13.70 -40.72 -39.07
N ILE A 535 15.00 -40.46 -38.94
CA ILE A 535 15.68 -39.29 -39.48
C ILE A 535 16.91 -39.80 -40.24
N ASP A 536 16.92 -39.55 -41.54
CA ASP A 536 18.05 -39.84 -42.42
C ASP A 536 18.79 -38.55 -42.80
N GLU A 537 19.82 -38.66 -43.65
CA GLU A 537 20.63 -37.50 -44.05
C GLU A 537 19.81 -36.37 -44.70
N ASN A 538 18.74 -36.70 -45.45
CA ASN A 538 17.96 -35.71 -46.22
C ASN A 538 16.43 -35.81 -46.03
N SER A 539 15.95 -36.69 -45.15
CA SER A 539 14.52 -36.92 -44.95
C SER A 539 14.16 -37.23 -43.50
N VAL A 540 12.90 -36.97 -43.16
CA VAL A 540 12.28 -37.37 -41.89
C VAL A 540 11.01 -38.17 -42.20
N THR A 541 10.92 -39.37 -41.64
CA THR A 541 9.75 -40.24 -41.77
C THR A 541 8.74 -39.91 -40.68
N LEU A 542 7.56 -39.45 -41.09
CA LEU A 542 6.43 -39.17 -40.22
C LEU A 542 5.42 -40.31 -40.29
N VAL A 543 5.02 -40.80 -39.12
CA VAL A 543 4.00 -41.85 -38.98
C VAL A 543 2.77 -41.27 -38.29
N LYS A 544 1.60 -41.59 -38.84
CA LYS A 544 0.31 -41.20 -38.26
C LYS A 544 0.14 -41.88 -36.90
N VAL A 545 -0.27 -41.11 -35.91
CA VAL A 545 -0.71 -41.60 -34.60
C VAL A 545 -2.22 -41.81 -34.64
N GLU A 546 -2.69 -42.95 -34.15
CA GLU A 546 -4.13 -43.20 -33.99
C GLU A 546 -4.64 -42.48 -32.72
N GLY A 547 -5.78 -41.80 -32.81
CA GLY A 547 -6.34 -40.99 -31.73
C GLY A 547 -6.15 -39.47 -31.91
N LYS A 548 -6.59 -38.70 -30.91
CA LYS A 548 -6.73 -37.24 -31.00
C LYS A 548 -6.03 -36.47 -29.87
N VAL A 549 -5.37 -37.18 -28.95
CA VAL A 549 -4.72 -36.55 -27.81
C VAL A 549 -3.23 -36.45 -28.06
N VAL A 550 -2.69 -35.23 -27.97
CA VAL A 550 -1.25 -34.96 -27.86
C VAL A 550 -0.91 -34.94 -26.36
N PRO A 551 -0.04 -35.85 -25.87
CA PRO A 551 0.36 -35.84 -24.48
C PRO A 551 1.10 -34.55 -24.10
N ALA A 552 1.07 -34.22 -22.80
CA ALA A 552 1.86 -33.13 -22.24
C ALA A 552 3.34 -33.26 -22.62
N ASN A 553 4.00 -32.13 -22.86
CA ASN A 553 5.43 -32.03 -23.19
C ASN A 553 5.89 -32.87 -24.39
N THR A 554 4.97 -33.18 -25.31
CA THR A 554 5.26 -34.01 -26.50
C THR A 554 5.25 -33.16 -27.77
N GLY A 555 6.31 -33.27 -28.57
CA GLY A 555 6.43 -32.61 -29.86
C GLY A 555 5.75 -33.44 -30.95
N VAL A 556 4.86 -32.84 -31.74
CA VAL A 556 4.15 -33.50 -32.83
C VAL A 556 4.10 -32.63 -34.08
N ILE A 557 3.82 -33.25 -35.22
CA ILE A 557 3.37 -32.56 -36.42
C ILE A 557 1.87 -32.75 -36.57
N LEU A 558 1.14 -31.64 -36.69
CA LEU A 558 -0.29 -31.63 -36.95
C LEU A 558 -0.53 -31.44 -38.44
N TYR A 559 -1.39 -32.27 -39.00
CA TYR A 559 -1.85 -32.20 -40.38
C TYR A 559 -3.34 -31.94 -40.44
N SER A 560 -3.79 -31.10 -41.37
CA SER A 560 -5.21 -30.98 -41.72
C SER A 560 -5.35 -30.65 -43.20
N ALA A 561 -6.30 -31.30 -43.88
CA ALA A 561 -6.65 -30.99 -45.26
C ALA A 561 -7.21 -29.56 -45.38
N GLU A 562 -7.93 -29.10 -44.36
CA GLU A 562 -8.50 -27.76 -44.26
C GLU A 562 -7.50 -26.82 -43.57
N ALA A 563 -6.97 -25.86 -44.33
CA ALA A 563 -6.03 -24.88 -43.79
C ALA A 563 -6.73 -23.90 -42.83
N GLY A 564 -5.94 -23.18 -42.03
CA GLY A 564 -6.43 -22.13 -41.15
C GLY A 564 -6.12 -22.38 -39.68
N GLU A 565 -6.71 -21.56 -38.82
CA GLU A 565 -6.59 -21.68 -37.38
C GLU A 565 -7.45 -22.84 -36.86
N LYS A 566 -6.85 -23.70 -36.04
CA LYS A 566 -7.51 -24.81 -35.35
C LYS A 566 -7.44 -24.56 -33.86
N THR A 567 -8.59 -24.59 -33.19
CA THR A 567 -8.69 -24.54 -31.72
C THR A 567 -8.55 -25.95 -31.17
N LEU A 568 -7.66 -26.15 -30.20
CA LEU A 568 -7.47 -27.40 -29.50
C LEU A 568 -8.11 -27.31 -28.11
N ALA A 569 -8.56 -28.43 -27.55
CA ALA A 569 -9.07 -28.48 -26.18
C ALA A 569 -7.98 -28.96 -25.22
N PHE A 570 -7.92 -28.41 -24.01
CA PHE A 570 -7.05 -28.96 -22.97
C PHE A 570 -7.57 -30.32 -22.46
N GLY A 571 -6.66 -31.22 -22.11
CA GLY A 571 -6.95 -32.53 -21.53
C GLY A 571 -7.11 -33.66 -22.54
N GLY A 572 -7.54 -34.82 -22.03
CA GLY A 572 -7.63 -36.09 -22.74
C GLY A 572 -6.51 -37.06 -22.32
N GLU A 573 -6.78 -38.36 -22.46
CA GLU A 573 -5.78 -39.42 -22.27
C GLU A 573 -5.36 -39.99 -23.61
N ALA A 574 -4.05 -40.03 -23.87
CA ALA A 574 -3.53 -40.64 -25.08
C ALA A 574 -3.55 -42.16 -24.96
N VAL A 575 -4.23 -42.81 -25.90
CA VAL A 575 -4.29 -44.27 -26.00
C VAL A 575 -3.22 -44.86 -26.94
N ALA A 576 -2.56 -44.01 -27.74
CA ALA A 576 -1.53 -44.42 -28.68
C ALA A 576 -0.12 -44.25 -28.14
N ASP A 577 0.80 -45.04 -28.68
CA ASP A 577 2.21 -45.04 -28.29
C ASP A 577 2.99 -43.92 -29.00
N PHE A 578 3.69 -43.11 -28.22
CA PHE A 578 4.59 -42.04 -28.69
C PHE A 578 6.07 -42.39 -28.48
N SER A 579 6.41 -43.61 -28.02
CA SER A 579 7.77 -44.01 -27.65
C SER A 579 8.79 -43.93 -28.79
N ALA A 580 8.33 -44.14 -30.04
CA ALA A 580 9.17 -44.05 -31.24
C ALA A 580 9.40 -42.60 -31.73
N ASN A 581 8.81 -41.60 -31.06
CA ASN A 581 8.87 -40.22 -31.52
C ASN A 581 10.25 -39.58 -31.28
N GLN A 582 10.85 -39.07 -32.35
CA GLN A 582 12.12 -38.36 -32.33
C GLN A 582 11.96 -36.83 -32.31
N LEU A 583 10.73 -36.32 -32.34
CA LEU A 583 10.46 -34.90 -32.16
C LEU A 583 10.61 -34.51 -30.69
N LYS A 584 11.31 -33.41 -30.46
CA LYS A 584 11.42 -32.75 -29.16
C LYS A 584 10.41 -31.63 -29.06
N ALA A 585 9.88 -31.42 -27.86
CA ALA A 585 9.00 -30.32 -27.53
C ALA A 585 9.81 -29.11 -27.04
N THR A 586 9.35 -27.91 -27.39
CA THR A 586 9.70 -26.70 -26.63
C THR A 586 8.74 -26.51 -25.44
N ALA A 587 7.51 -27.03 -25.52
CA ALA A 587 6.44 -26.83 -24.53
C ALA A 587 6.29 -25.33 -24.19
N ALA A 588 6.16 -24.96 -22.91
CA ALA A 588 5.89 -23.57 -22.51
C ALA A 588 7.05 -22.58 -22.75
N VAL A 589 8.27 -23.03 -23.07
CA VAL A 589 9.46 -22.16 -23.14
C VAL A 589 10.15 -22.28 -24.50
N ALA A 590 10.62 -21.17 -25.06
CA ALA A 590 11.40 -21.19 -26.30
C ALA A 590 12.75 -21.90 -26.09
N VAL A 591 13.27 -22.55 -27.13
CA VAL A 591 14.56 -23.26 -27.10
C VAL A 591 15.56 -22.52 -27.96
N LYS A 592 16.71 -22.14 -27.40
CA LYS A 592 17.84 -21.60 -28.18
C LYS A 592 18.54 -22.74 -28.91
N ALA A 593 18.62 -22.64 -30.23
CA ALA A 593 19.31 -23.63 -31.05
C ALA A 593 20.83 -23.54 -30.86
N SER A 594 21.49 -24.69 -30.75
CA SER A 594 22.94 -24.84 -30.80
C SER A 594 23.50 -24.81 -32.23
N GLY A 595 22.60 -24.82 -33.23
CA GLY A 595 22.95 -25.02 -34.62
C GLY A 595 22.94 -26.48 -35.04
N ALA A 596 22.36 -27.39 -34.25
CA ALA A 596 22.14 -28.80 -34.59
C ALA A 596 20.65 -29.17 -34.69
N GLU A 597 19.77 -28.20 -34.43
CA GLU A 597 18.33 -28.39 -34.38
C GLU A 597 17.70 -28.07 -35.74
N TYR A 598 16.59 -28.75 -36.03
CA TYR A 598 15.81 -28.55 -37.24
C TYR A 598 14.37 -28.22 -36.89
N ALA A 599 13.84 -27.15 -37.49
CA ALA A 599 12.46 -26.72 -37.30
C ALA A 599 11.68 -26.84 -38.62
N LEU A 600 10.38 -27.11 -38.51
CA LEU A 600 9.49 -27.16 -39.67
C LEU A 600 9.46 -25.79 -40.36
N VAL A 601 9.72 -25.76 -41.66
CA VAL A 601 9.69 -24.53 -42.44
C VAL A 601 8.23 -24.13 -42.69
N LYS A 602 7.88 -22.88 -42.38
CA LYS A 602 6.52 -22.36 -42.54
C LYS A 602 6.07 -22.48 -44.00
N GLY A 603 5.00 -23.25 -44.22
CA GLY A 603 4.42 -23.42 -45.56
C GLY A 603 5.13 -24.45 -46.44
N GLU A 604 6.15 -25.16 -45.95
CA GLU A 604 6.81 -26.24 -46.68
C GLU A 604 6.69 -27.58 -45.95
N GLN A 605 6.79 -28.68 -46.69
CA GLN A 605 6.85 -30.04 -46.13
C GLN A 605 8.31 -30.46 -45.91
N SER A 606 9.04 -29.65 -45.15
CA SER A 606 10.44 -29.90 -44.84
C SER A 606 10.88 -29.21 -43.56
N PHE A 607 11.89 -29.77 -42.91
CA PHE A 607 12.58 -29.13 -41.80
C PHE A 607 13.89 -28.53 -42.29
N ALA A 608 14.24 -27.35 -41.79
CA ALA A 608 15.51 -26.70 -42.09
C ALA A 608 16.32 -26.53 -40.81
N LYS A 609 17.65 -26.59 -40.98
CA LYS A 609 18.59 -26.37 -39.89
C LYS A 609 18.42 -24.97 -39.32
N VAL A 610 18.23 -24.88 -38.01
CA VAL A 610 18.14 -23.62 -37.28
C VAL A 610 19.55 -23.14 -36.99
N ALA A 611 19.84 -21.86 -37.29
CA ALA A 611 21.15 -21.30 -37.00
C ALA A 611 21.40 -21.23 -35.49
N ALA A 612 22.66 -21.29 -35.08
CA ALA A 612 23.02 -21.15 -33.67
C ALA A 612 22.50 -19.81 -33.10
N ASP A 613 22.09 -19.85 -31.83
CA ASP A 613 21.51 -18.73 -31.07
C ASP A 613 20.15 -18.21 -31.57
N VAL A 614 19.57 -18.83 -32.60
CA VAL A 614 18.19 -18.55 -33.01
C VAL A 614 17.21 -19.35 -32.14
N GLU A 615 16.16 -18.68 -31.67
CA GLU A 615 15.12 -19.29 -30.84
C GLU A 615 14.10 -20.06 -31.69
N ILE A 616 13.87 -21.30 -31.31
CA ILE A 616 12.69 -22.07 -31.69
C ILE A 616 11.58 -21.64 -30.73
N PRO A 617 10.47 -21.03 -31.22
CA PRO A 617 9.43 -20.49 -30.34
C PRO A 617 8.80 -21.55 -29.44
N ALA A 618 8.24 -21.11 -28.31
CA ALA A 618 7.42 -21.96 -27.45
C ALA A 618 6.25 -22.62 -28.22
N ASN A 619 5.75 -23.71 -27.67
CA ASN A 619 4.68 -24.54 -28.19
C ASN A 619 4.95 -25.05 -29.63
N LYS A 620 6.20 -25.44 -29.92
CA LYS A 620 6.65 -26.02 -31.19
C LYS A 620 7.32 -27.37 -30.99
N ALA A 621 7.48 -28.09 -32.09
CA ALA A 621 8.24 -29.33 -32.16
C ALA A 621 9.46 -29.13 -33.05
N TYR A 622 10.58 -29.76 -32.69
CA TYR A 622 11.83 -29.69 -33.43
C TYR A 622 12.55 -31.03 -33.39
N ILE A 623 13.56 -31.17 -34.25
CA ILE A 623 14.43 -32.34 -34.32
C ILE A 623 15.81 -31.94 -33.82
N ALA A 624 16.45 -32.79 -33.01
CA ALA A 624 17.85 -32.62 -32.62
C ALA A 624 18.66 -33.83 -33.11
N ALA A 625 19.19 -33.74 -34.33
CA ALA A 625 19.92 -34.81 -35.00
C ALA A 625 21.01 -34.24 -35.92
N ALA A 626 22.04 -35.03 -36.22
CA ALA A 626 23.04 -34.66 -37.22
C ALA A 626 22.56 -35.11 -38.62
N ALA A 627 22.19 -34.16 -39.47
CA ALA A 627 21.70 -34.42 -40.83
C ALA A 627 22.15 -33.33 -41.82
N GLY A 628 21.72 -33.44 -43.08
CA GLY A 628 21.94 -32.46 -44.15
C GLY A 628 21.17 -31.16 -43.91
N ALA A 629 21.43 -30.12 -44.71
CA ALA A 629 20.92 -28.77 -44.47
C ALA A 629 19.38 -28.65 -44.45
N LYS A 630 18.68 -29.58 -45.11
CA LYS A 630 17.21 -29.61 -45.22
C LYS A 630 16.72 -31.06 -45.23
N LEU A 631 15.68 -31.35 -44.46
CA LEU A 631 15.06 -32.67 -44.33
C LEU A 631 13.67 -32.65 -44.96
N THR A 632 13.44 -33.41 -46.03
CA THR A 632 12.13 -33.52 -46.66
C THR A 632 11.22 -34.46 -45.85
N VAL A 633 9.95 -34.13 -45.71
CA VAL A 633 8.98 -34.99 -45.03
C VAL A 633 8.61 -36.17 -45.92
N ASP A 634 8.73 -37.39 -45.39
CA ASP A 634 8.19 -38.62 -45.94
C ASP A 634 7.06 -39.11 -45.02
N PHE A 635 5.85 -39.33 -45.53
CA PHE A 635 4.72 -39.84 -44.73
C PHE A 635 4.73 -41.36 -44.55
N GLY A 636 5.84 -42.04 -44.87
CA GLY A 636 6.03 -43.49 -44.65
C GLY A 636 5.14 -44.37 -45.53
N GLN A 637 4.34 -43.76 -46.41
CA GLN A 637 3.43 -44.44 -47.34
C GLN A 637 4.11 -44.53 -48.70
N THR A 638 4.96 -45.54 -48.89
CA THR A 638 5.34 -45.93 -50.25
C THR A 638 4.16 -46.70 -50.87
N THR A 639 3.18 -46.00 -51.46
CA THR A 639 2.42 -46.62 -52.54
C THR A 639 3.38 -46.69 -53.72
N GLY A 640 4.01 -47.87 -53.87
CA GLY A 640 5.12 -48.07 -54.79
C GLY A 640 4.71 -47.76 -56.22
N LEU A 641 5.27 -46.67 -56.75
CA LEU A 641 5.59 -46.43 -58.16
C LEU A 641 6.23 -45.04 -58.23
N ASP A 642 7.55 -44.92 -57.98
CA ASP A 642 8.37 -43.80 -58.49
C ASP A 642 9.87 -44.03 -58.25
N LYS A 643 10.43 -45.02 -58.96
CA LYS A 643 11.85 -44.99 -59.37
C LYS A 643 12.00 -45.69 -60.72
N VAL A 644 11.46 -45.10 -61.80
CA VAL A 644 12.01 -45.38 -63.13
C VAL A 644 13.29 -44.57 -63.25
N GLN A 645 14.41 -45.16 -62.83
CA GLN A 645 15.71 -44.68 -63.29
C GLN A 645 15.75 -44.84 -64.80
N ALA A 646 15.62 -43.72 -65.52
CA ALA A 646 16.00 -43.65 -66.92
C ALA A 646 17.52 -43.85 -67.02
N LYS A 647 17.97 -45.12 -67.06
CA LYS A 647 19.29 -45.44 -67.58
C LYS A 647 19.24 -45.29 -69.09
N ALA A 648 19.88 -44.24 -69.58
CA ALA A 648 20.26 -44.12 -70.98
C ALA A 648 21.00 -45.40 -71.41
N HIS A 649 20.46 -46.12 -72.39
CA HIS A 649 21.19 -47.13 -73.13
C HIS A 649 21.64 -46.51 -74.46
N ALA A 650 22.88 -46.03 -74.47
CA ALA A 650 23.63 -45.85 -75.70
C ALA A 650 24.50 -47.11 -75.87
N GLY A 651 24.04 -48.05 -76.70
CA GLY A 651 24.75 -49.28 -77.02
C GLY A 651 23.85 -50.26 -77.77
N GLU A 652 24.14 -50.45 -79.07
CA GLU A 652 23.55 -51.39 -80.04
C GLU A 652 22.15 -51.95 -79.70
N GLU A 653 21.10 -51.24 -80.14
CA GLU A 653 19.72 -51.66 -79.91
C GLU A 653 19.41 -53.00 -80.60
N SER A 654 19.17 -54.03 -79.79
CA SER A 654 18.55 -55.30 -80.21
C SER A 654 17.31 -55.02 -81.07
N VAL A 655 17.26 -55.67 -82.24
CA VAL A 655 16.14 -55.55 -83.18
C VAL A 655 15.16 -56.69 -82.90
N TYR A 656 13.86 -56.40 -82.82
CA TYR A 656 12.82 -57.41 -82.60
C TYR A 656 11.81 -57.43 -83.75
N ASN A 657 11.28 -58.60 -84.10
CA ASN A 657 10.12 -58.66 -85.00
C ASN A 657 8.82 -58.31 -84.23
N LEU A 658 7.69 -58.20 -84.95
CA LEU A 658 6.39 -57.89 -84.33
C LEU A 658 5.90 -58.94 -83.33
N SER A 659 6.46 -60.16 -83.36
CA SER A 659 6.18 -61.22 -82.39
C SER A 659 7.09 -61.16 -81.15
N GLY A 660 7.94 -60.14 -81.03
CA GLY A 660 8.83 -59.95 -79.89
C GLY A 660 10.08 -60.83 -79.88
N GLN A 661 10.40 -61.50 -81.00
CA GLN A 661 11.63 -62.28 -81.12
C GLN A 661 12.77 -61.37 -81.55
N GLN A 662 13.95 -61.51 -80.92
CA GLN A 662 15.15 -60.81 -81.35
C GLN A 662 15.59 -61.35 -82.72
N VAL A 663 15.87 -60.43 -83.65
CA VAL A 663 16.30 -60.73 -85.02
C VAL A 663 17.58 -59.96 -85.31
N ASP A 664 18.35 -60.44 -86.29
CA ASP A 664 19.52 -59.73 -86.78
C ASP A 664 19.13 -58.56 -87.71
N SER A 665 20.12 -57.75 -88.09
CA SER A 665 19.95 -56.59 -88.97
C SER A 665 19.63 -56.96 -90.44
N ALA A 666 19.72 -58.23 -90.82
CA ALA A 666 19.40 -58.71 -92.17
C ALA A 666 17.93 -59.17 -92.31
N TYR A 667 17.16 -59.20 -91.22
CA TYR A 667 15.74 -59.55 -91.22
C TYR A 667 14.92 -58.61 -92.13
N LYS A 668 14.10 -59.19 -93.01
CA LYS A 668 13.25 -58.45 -93.95
C LYS A 668 11.85 -58.30 -93.38
N GLY A 669 11.37 -57.06 -93.23
CA GLY A 669 10.03 -56.78 -92.72
C GLY A 669 9.98 -55.65 -91.69
N ILE A 670 8.87 -55.57 -90.96
CA ILE A 670 8.70 -54.58 -89.89
C ILE A 670 9.42 -55.09 -88.63
N VAL A 671 10.31 -54.25 -88.10
CA VAL A 671 11.04 -54.51 -86.86
C VAL A 671 10.84 -53.38 -85.85
N ILE A 672 11.05 -53.69 -84.58
CA ILE A 672 11.06 -52.76 -83.46
C ILE A 672 12.50 -52.58 -83.00
N LYS A 673 12.99 -51.34 -83.06
CA LYS A 673 14.31 -50.93 -82.61
C LYS A 673 14.13 -49.67 -81.75
N GLY A 674 14.64 -49.67 -80.51
CA GLY A 674 14.46 -48.54 -79.60
C GLY A 674 12.99 -48.16 -79.31
N GLY A 675 12.07 -49.14 -79.33
CA GLY A 675 10.64 -48.92 -79.16
C GLY A 675 9.90 -48.28 -80.35
N LYS A 676 10.58 -48.09 -81.50
CA LYS A 676 10.00 -47.53 -82.73
C LYS A 676 9.94 -48.58 -83.83
N LYS A 677 8.92 -48.48 -84.69
CA LYS A 677 8.74 -49.38 -85.85
C LYS A 677 9.60 -48.92 -87.03
N PHE A 678 10.33 -49.84 -87.64
CA PHE A 678 11.13 -49.64 -88.85
C PHE A 678 10.81 -50.71 -89.88
N ILE A 679 10.96 -50.39 -91.17
CA ILE A 679 10.89 -51.38 -92.26
C ILE A 679 12.31 -51.64 -92.75
N VAL A 680 12.77 -52.88 -92.61
CA VAL A 680 14.03 -53.35 -93.20
C VAL A 680 13.69 -54.01 -94.53
N LYS A 681 14.12 -53.38 -95.63
CA LYS A 681 13.90 -53.84 -97.00
C LYS A 681 14.98 -54.80 -97.44
#